data_AF-A0A2P2GCZ2-F1
#
_entry.id   AF-A0A2P2GCZ2-F1
#
_cell.length_a   1.000
_cell.length_b   1.000
_cell.length_c   1.000
_cell.angle_alpha   90.00
_cell.angle_beta   90.00
_cell.angle_gamma   90.00
#
_symmetry.space_group_name_H-M   'P 1'
#
loop_
_entity.id
_entity.type
_entity.pdbx_description
1 polymer ?
#
loop_
_entity_poly.entity_id
_entity_poly.type
_entity_poly.pdbx_seq_one_letter_code
_entity_poly.pdbx_strand_id
1 'polypeptide(L)'
;MTPAAQPDLGAFVQEAAQAGELVVQPRMGMVAPEDMAAGVTAVADLPERTVATLTIDSYTRVGDHAAATAALRTGHPLNGFPLVSHGPRTTARVAAAAGRRTPVQVRHGSADPMAIFRTMTAAGLAASEGGPVSYCLPYGRTPLAESVAAWRDSVQFLTEESRNQGRRAHLESFGGCLLGQLCPPSLLVAVSVLECLFFAQNGAASVSLSYAQQTHAAQDAGALAALRLLADELLPPAVDRHIVLYTYMGVYPRTVPGARLLLRRSAELAVRGGAQRLIVKTETEAHRIPTVEENLTALRVAADAARAARARPHALGPPGGGPAGADTEEILAEARALVGAVLALSDDIGVALLKAFDRGLLDVPFCLHPDNRGEARSAVAADGRLQWTDLGALPLLTTSRRTTPMTSRQLSGMLGRVAREHDLAAETDPPPEPAPPPVQRCLADPVRPPLRVAFAGMGPRGLSVLERLAAHCAAHPPGRRIEAYAIDPHEAGAGRIWRTDQSPWFLMNTPAQEVTMFSGPADAGPHRPGAGPSLAEWWAEDDPEHAEPEGYAPRRVYGRYLAYVMERVEATLPPCLTVHRVPARVICADRVPGAEGAAGATGAEEAGGVAGTGGGGIHRLRLDRGDVLTVDRLVLTTGHPVNEPDAQQRAWQEFARTHSTPARPVRYVPGGSANEMPLADIPAGASVGVIGMGLTFYDVLAELTLGRGGTFTDGGDGLVYLPSGKEPRILAGSRGGVPLLTRGVNQKDPLHRYRPVLFTPERMARLRAGHAPLDFERSVLPWLLAEVNTVLLATRIRQVHGPDAAREFTERAEEALALAPELPVLQRLAAGYRIDPLPLTGLDALARPFGERRFGSPAEFHKVLTEWLRADLGDARLGNADGPMKAAADVLRDVRQTIRSVVDFGGLTPDSHRWFLTTFGPVASLVSTGPPQLRSEQFLALLAAGVLEPVGPGARFGTDPVEGRFTVESARVENSWTPLDVLIDARVPGTDLTADRDPLIRGLLADGRVRPFVNATERHEGDGAEFATGGMDCTDAPFHPVGADGEPDRATHVLGIPSEHTRWFTQVGSGRPGPWGSFTKDADAIASALMGAAE
;
A
#
# COMPACT_ATOMS: atom_id res chain seq x y z
N MET A 1 -6.76 -29.09 -37.61
CA MET A 1 -8.21 -28.78 -37.50
C MET A 1 -8.41 -27.35 -37.95
N THR A 2 -9.22 -27.12 -38.97
CA THR A 2 -9.61 -25.77 -39.42
C THR A 2 -10.33 -25.07 -38.25
N PRO A 3 -9.91 -23.86 -37.82
CA PRO A 3 -10.58 -23.15 -36.73
C PRO A 3 -12.06 -22.99 -37.06
N ALA A 4 -12.94 -23.26 -36.10
CA ALA A 4 -14.37 -23.02 -36.29
C ALA A 4 -14.60 -21.52 -36.57
N ALA A 5 -15.39 -21.20 -37.59
CA ALA A 5 -15.70 -19.81 -37.92
C ALA A 5 -16.47 -19.14 -36.78
N GLN A 6 -16.01 -17.95 -36.37
CA GLN A 6 -16.71 -17.09 -35.40
C GLN A 6 -18.05 -16.62 -35.99
N PRO A 7 -19.10 -16.46 -35.16
CA PRO A 7 -20.37 -15.93 -35.63
C PRO A 7 -20.24 -14.46 -36.03
N ASP A 8 -21.05 -14.05 -37.02
CA ASP A 8 -21.12 -12.65 -37.45
C ASP A 8 -21.78 -11.78 -36.37
N LEU A 9 -21.09 -10.72 -35.94
CA LEU A 9 -21.55 -9.88 -34.83
C LEU A 9 -22.86 -9.14 -35.16
N GLY A 10 -23.02 -8.64 -36.38
CA GLY A 10 -24.24 -7.93 -36.79
C GLY A 10 -25.47 -8.84 -36.76
N ALA A 11 -25.36 -10.03 -37.35
CA ALA A 11 -26.40 -11.05 -37.36
C ALA A 11 -26.73 -11.52 -35.93
N PHE A 12 -25.71 -11.75 -35.09
CA PHE A 12 -25.90 -12.15 -33.69
C PHE A 12 -26.71 -11.11 -32.90
N VAL A 13 -26.42 -9.82 -33.08
CA VAL A 13 -27.16 -8.74 -32.42
C VAL A 13 -28.58 -8.61 -32.98
N GLN A 14 -28.75 -8.77 -34.30
CA GLN A 14 -30.07 -8.73 -34.93
C GLN A 14 -30.97 -9.88 -34.47
N GLU A 15 -30.43 -11.10 -34.37
CA GLU A 15 -31.13 -12.27 -33.84
C GLU A 15 -31.57 -12.06 -32.38
N ALA A 16 -30.69 -11.52 -31.53
CA ALA A 16 -31.01 -11.18 -30.16
C ALA A 16 -32.12 -10.11 -30.08
N ALA A 17 -32.03 -9.07 -30.92
CA ALA A 17 -33.05 -8.02 -30.98
C ALA A 17 -34.43 -8.55 -31.42
N GLN A 18 -34.47 -9.45 -32.41
CA GLN A 18 -35.70 -10.14 -32.86
C GLN A 18 -36.29 -11.04 -31.78
N ALA A 19 -35.44 -11.67 -30.96
CA ALA A 19 -35.85 -12.44 -29.78
C ALA A 19 -36.28 -11.56 -28.59
N GLY A 20 -36.15 -10.23 -28.69
CA GLY A 20 -36.46 -9.32 -27.60
C GLY A 20 -35.43 -9.38 -26.46
N GLU A 21 -34.18 -9.71 -26.76
CA GLU A 21 -33.07 -9.77 -25.80
C GLU A 21 -32.13 -8.57 -26.00
N LEU A 22 -31.49 -8.10 -24.93
CA LEU A 22 -30.42 -7.11 -24.99
C LEU A 22 -29.08 -7.85 -25.02
N VAL A 23 -28.22 -7.53 -25.97
CA VAL A 23 -26.84 -8.04 -25.97
C VAL A 23 -26.00 -7.24 -24.97
N VAL A 24 -25.37 -7.91 -24.01
CA VAL A 24 -24.50 -7.26 -23.01
C VAL A 24 -23.04 -7.64 -23.24
N GLN A 25 -22.13 -6.68 -23.16
CA GLN A 25 -20.73 -6.89 -23.50
C GLN A 25 -19.79 -6.22 -22.50
N PRO A 26 -18.76 -6.93 -22.00
CA PRO A 26 -17.81 -6.38 -21.06
C PRO A 26 -16.66 -5.69 -21.78
N ARG A 27 -15.81 -4.98 -21.03
CA ARG A 27 -14.46 -4.60 -21.44
C ARG A 27 -13.44 -5.39 -20.63
N MET A 28 -12.68 -6.24 -21.33
CA MET A 28 -11.78 -7.18 -20.71
C MET A 28 -10.54 -7.38 -21.59
N GLY A 29 -9.36 -7.41 -20.97
CA GLY A 29 -8.07 -7.56 -21.64
C GLY A 29 -6.99 -7.98 -20.64
N MET A 30 -6.49 -9.20 -20.76
CA MET A 30 -5.43 -9.74 -19.89
C MET A 30 -4.16 -9.92 -20.70
N VAL A 31 -3.02 -9.90 -20.04
CA VAL A 31 -1.71 -9.99 -20.71
C VAL A 31 -1.42 -11.43 -21.16
N ALA A 32 -1.63 -12.40 -20.28
CA ALA A 32 -1.36 -13.81 -20.58
C ALA A 32 -2.45 -14.39 -21.50
N PRO A 33 -2.08 -15.12 -22.57
CA PRO A 33 -3.05 -15.76 -23.46
C PRO A 33 -3.97 -16.74 -22.75
N GLU A 34 -3.46 -17.48 -21.75
CA GLU A 34 -4.23 -18.48 -21.00
C GLU A 34 -5.34 -17.80 -20.17
N ASP A 35 -5.01 -16.72 -19.47
CA ASP A 35 -5.96 -15.93 -18.67
C ASP A 35 -7.00 -15.25 -19.56
N MET A 36 -6.55 -14.67 -20.68
CA MET A 36 -7.45 -14.06 -21.66
C MET A 36 -8.41 -15.09 -22.24
N ALA A 37 -7.93 -16.30 -22.57
CA ALA A 37 -8.77 -17.38 -23.05
C ALA A 37 -9.78 -17.84 -22.00
N ALA A 38 -9.36 -17.98 -20.74
CA ALA A 38 -10.26 -18.33 -19.63
C ALA A 38 -11.36 -17.29 -19.43
N GLY A 39 -11.03 -16.00 -19.49
CA GLY A 39 -12.01 -14.92 -19.44
C GLY A 39 -13.00 -14.97 -20.62
N VAL A 40 -12.50 -15.20 -21.84
CA VAL A 40 -13.34 -15.35 -23.04
C VAL A 40 -14.30 -16.54 -22.90
N THR A 41 -13.82 -17.70 -22.43
CA THR A 41 -14.68 -18.86 -22.12
C THR A 41 -15.75 -18.50 -21.11
N ALA A 42 -15.38 -17.85 -20.01
CA ALA A 42 -16.32 -17.52 -18.94
C ALA A 42 -17.44 -16.58 -19.40
N VAL A 43 -17.13 -15.62 -20.30
CA VAL A 43 -18.15 -14.76 -20.94
C VAL A 43 -19.04 -15.55 -21.90
N ALA A 44 -18.47 -16.50 -22.64
CA ALA A 44 -19.20 -17.33 -23.60
C ALA A 44 -20.10 -18.39 -22.93
N ASP A 45 -19.75 -18.83 -21.72
CA ASP A 45 -20.51 -19.80 -20.93
C ASP A 45 -21.72 -19.17 -20.19
N LEU A 46 -21.84 -17.83 -20.20
CA LEU A 46 -23.00 -17.16 -19.63
C LEU A 46 -24.28 -17.53 -20.43
N PRO A 47 -25.41 -17.77 -19.74
CA PRO A 47 -26.68 -18.02 -20.41
C PRO A 47 -27.24 -16.76 -21.11
N GLU A 48 -26.79 -15.57 -20.72
CA GLU A 48 -27.14 -14.30 -21.34
C GLU A 48 -26.58 -14.16 -22.78
N ARG A 49 -27.17 -13.26 -23.58
CA ARG A 49 -26.62 -12.88 -24.88
C ARG A 49 -25.39 -12.00 -24.70
N THR A 50 -24.21 -12.60 -24.78
CA THR A 50 -22.93 -11.91 -24.59
C THR A 50 -22.11 -11.77 -25.88
N VAL A 51 -21.21 -10.78 -25.88
CA VAL A 51 -20.11 -10.67 -26.85
C VAL A 51 -18.82 -10.72 -26.05
N ALA A 52 -17.87 -11.55 -26.48
CA ALA A 52 -16.54 -11.58 -25.86
C ALA A 52 -15.67 -10.42 -26.39
N THR A 53 -14.81 -9.89 -25.55
CA THR A 53 -14.00 -8.71 -25.87
C THR A 53 -12.52 -9.02 -25.70
N LEU A 54 -11.71 -8.55 -26.67
CA LEU A 54 -10.25 -8.41 -26.52
C LEU A 54 -9.90 -6.92 -26.44
N THR A 55 -9.71 -6.39 -25.23
CA THR A 55 -9.31 -5.00 -25.01
C THR A 55 -7.80 -4.88 -25.15
N ILE A 56 -7.34 -4.10 -26.12
CA ILE A 56 -5.92 -4.00 -26.49
C ILE A 56 -5.13 -3.12 -25.53
N ASP A 57 -3.88 -3.43 -25.22
CA ASP A 57 -3.02 -2.63 -24.33
C ASP A 57 -2.65 -1.25 -24.91
N SER A 58 -2.27 -0.30 -24.05
CA SER A 58 -1.97 1.08 -24.45
C SER A 58 -0.73 1.26 -25.32
N TYR A 59 0.30 0.41 -25.23
CA TYR A 59 1.47 0.53 -26.12
C TYR A 59 1.09 0.14 -27.54
N THR A 60 0.32 -0.95 -27.69
CA THR A 60 -0.21 -1.34 -29.01
C THR A 60 -1.12 -0.26 -29.60
N ARG A 61 -1.92 0.44 -28.79
CA ARG A 61 -2.80 1.54 -29.24
C ARG A 61 -2.05 2.73 -29.83
N VAL A 62 -0.79 2.96 -29.46
CA VAL A 62 0.03 4.07 -29.98
C VAL A 62 1.07 3.62 -31.00
N GLY A 63 1.01 2.36 -31.44
CA GLY A 63 1.96 1.79 -32.41
C GLY A 63 3.31 1.36 -31.82
N ASP A 64 3.52 1.45 -30.50
CA ASP A 64 4.77 1.05 -29.84
C ASP A 64 4.79 -0.46 -29.52
N HIS A 65 4.78 -1.28 -30.58
CA HIS A 65 4.78 -2.73 -30.47
C HIS A 65 6.07 -3.28 -29.86
N ALA A 66 7.18 -2.52 -29.96
CA ALA A 66 8.46 -2.89 -29.37
C ALA A 66 8.41 -2.82 -27.84
N ALA A 67 7.86 -1.74 -27.27
CA ALA A 67 7.65 -1.61 -25.84
C ALA A 67 6.67 -2.66 -25.31
N ALA A 68 5.57 -2.92 -26.03
CA ALA A 68 4.64 -4.00 -25.67
C ALA A 68 5.34 -5.37 -25.62
N THR A 69 6.22 -5.66 -26.59
CA THR A 69 7.00 -6.91 -26.66
C THR A 69 8.09 -6.98 -25.58
N ALA A 70 8.70 -5.85 -25.22
CA ALA A 70 9.66 -5.78 -24.11
C ALA A 70 8.95 -6.03 -22.78
N ALA A 71 7.81 -5.38 -22.55
CA ALA A 71 7.00 -5.54 -21.34
C ALA A 71 6.56 -6.99 -21.14
N LEU A 72 6.12 -7.68 -22.22
CA LEU A 72 5.82 -9.11 -22.19
C LEU A 72 7.02 -9.96 -21.74
N ARG A 73 8.23 -9.64 -22.21
CA ARG A 73 9.44 -10.42 -21.89
C ARG A 73 9.92 -10.20 -20.46
N THR A 74 9.77 -8.99 -19.93
CA THR A 74 10.23 -8.63 -18.57
C THR A 74 9.16 -8.83 -17.50
N GLY A 75 7.96 -9.28 -17.87
CA GLY A 75 6.83 -9.41 -16.96
C GLY A 75 6.29 -8.06 -16.45
N HIS A 76 6.56 -6.96 -17.17
CA HIS A 76 6.02 -5.65 -16.81
C HIS A 76 4.50 -5.64 -17.05
N PRO A 77 3.68 -5.12 -16.12
CA PRO A 77 2.23 -5.13 -16.27
C PRO A 77 1.78 -4.32 -17.49
N LEU A 78 0.75 -4.80 -18.17
CA LEU A 78 0.04 -4.12 -19.26
C LEU A 78 -1.46 -4.03 -18.92
N ASN A 79 -2.13 -3.00 -19.43
CA ASN A 79 -3.54 -2.70 -19.16
C ASN A 79 -4.51 -3.33 -20.18
N GLY A 80 -4.07 -4.31 -20.96
CA GLY A 80 -4.86 -4.99 -21.98
C GLY A 80 -4.10 -6.14 -22.64
N PHE A 81 -4.75 -6.80 -23.60
CA PHE A 81 -4.20 -7.91 -24.38
C PHE A 81 -3.29 -7.38 -25.50
N PRO A 82 -1.97 -7.71 -25.50
CA PRO A 82 -1.04 -7.23 -26.51
C PRO A 82 -1.11 -8.06 -27.80
N LEU A 83 -2.21 -7.86 -28.52
CA LEU A 83 -2.60 -8.64 -29.70
C LEU A 83 -1.51 -8.70 -30.78
N VAL A 84 -0.88 -7.58 -31.10
CA VAL A 84 0.18 -7.51 -32.12
C VAL A 84 1.43 -8.26 -31.67
N SER A 85 1.84 -8.07 -30.41
CA SER A 85 3.03 -8.72 -29.85
C SER A 85 2.87 -10.23 -29.68
N HIS A 86 1.69 -10.70 -29.30
CA HIS A 86 1.35 -12.13 -29.25
C HIS A 86 1.21 -12.76 -30.63
N GLY A 87 0.83 -11.96 -31.62
CA GLY A 87 0.67 -12.38 -33.00
C GLY A 87 -0.64 -13.17 -33.27
N PRO A 88 -0.88 -13.49 -34.55
CA PRO A 88 -2.17 -13.98 -35.01
C PRO A 88 -2.49 -15.42 -34.55
N ARG A 89 -1.48 -16.29 -34.42
CA ARG A 89 -1.69 -17.68 -33.98
C ARG A 89 -2.19 -17.76 -32.54
N THR A 90 -1.54 -17.02 -31.65
CA THR A 90 -1.93 -16.93 -30.23
C THR A 90 -3.29 -16.28 -30.10
N THR A 91 -3.53 -15.19 -30.82
CA THR A 91 -4.83 -14.52 -30.86
C THR A 91 -5.94 -15.43 -31.35
N ALA A 92 -5.70 -16.25 -32.39
CA ALA A 92 -6.66 -17.23 -32.88
C ALA A 92 -7.00 -18.30 -31.82
N ARG A 93 -5.99 -18.75 -31.04
CA ARG A 93 -6.19 -19.69 -29.94
C ARG A 93 -7.07 -19.09 -28.83
N VAL A 94 -6.82 -17.83 -28.46
CA VAL A 94 -7.62 -17.10 -27.46
C VAL A 94 -9.04 -16.89 -27.97
N ALA A 95 -9.21 -16.42 -29.20
CA ALA A 95 -10.53 -16.19 -29.79
C ALA A 95 -11.35 -17.49 -29.92
N ALA A 96 -10.70 -18.62 -30.20
CA ALA A 96 -11.37 -19.92 -30.29
C ALA A 96 -12.03 -20.36 -28.97
N ALA A 97 -11.61 -19.80 -27.83
CA ALA A 97 -12.21 -20.07 -26.52
C ALA A 97 -13.69 -19.60 -26.44
N ALA A 98 -14.11 -18.66 -27.28
CA ALA A 98 -15.51 -18.21 -27.35
C ALA A 98 -16.46 -19.26 -27.99
N GLY A 99 -15.90 -20.32 -28.59
CA GLY A 99 -16.66 -21.33 -29.30
C GLY A 99 -17.32 -20.80 -30.58
N ARG A 100 -18.46 -21.39 -30.96
CA ARG A 100 -19.19 -21.07 -32.20
C ARG A 100 -20.39 -20.15 -32.01
N ARG A 101 -20.77 -19.88 -30.75
CA ARG A 101 -22.02 -19.19 -30.40
C ARG A 101 -21.83 -17.73 -30.01
N THR A 102 -20.64 -17.38 -29.53
CA THR A 102 -20.36 -16.06 -28.96
C THR A 102 -19.37 -15.33 -29.86
N PRO A 103 -19.74 -14.17 -30.45
CA PRO A 103 -18.81 -13.40 -31.26
C PRO A 103 -17.73 -12.75 -30.38
N VAL A 104 -16.54 -12.55 -30.97
CA VAL A 104 -15.42 -11.85 -30.33
C VAL A 104 -15.17 -10.52 -31.04
N GLN A 105 -15.16 -9.42 -30.29
CA GLN A 105 -14.83 -8.09 -30.80
C GLN A 105 -13.49 -7.60 -30.26
N VAL A 106 -12.64 -7.06 -31.14
CA VAL A 106 -11.39 -6.39 -30.77
C VAL A 106 -11.66 -4.93 -30.46
N ARG A 107 -11.29 -4.51 -29.24
CA ARG A 107 -11.63 -3.21 -28.64
C ARG A 107 -10.36 -2.44 -28.28
N HIS A 108 -10.22 -1.21 -28.76
CA HIS A 108 -8.94 -0.49 -28.67
C HIS A 108 -9.11 1.03 -28.54
N GLY A 109 -8.15 1.82 -29.04
CA GLY A 109 -8.14 3.28 -28.96
C GLY A 109 -6.98 3.83 -29.79
N SER A 110 -6.87 3.38 -31.04
CA SER A 110 -5.73 3.66 -31.92
C SER A 110 -6.13 4.60 -33.05
N ALA A 111 -5.33 5.65 -33.26
CA ALA A 111 -5.45 6.54 -34.40
C ALA A 111 -5.01 5.87 -35.71
N ASP A 112 -4.16 4.85 -35.65
CA ASP A 112 -3.75 3.98 -36.77
C ASP A 112 -3.99 2.50 -36.39
N PRO A 113 -5.10 1.89 -36.82
CA PRO A 113 -5.43 0.53 -36.45
C PRO A 113 -4.83 -0.54 -37.40
N MET A 114 -4.03 -0.17 -38.41
CA MET A 114 -3.63 -1.09 -39.48
C MET A 114 -2.94 -2.36 -38.95
N ALA A 115 -2.00 -2.22 -38.00
CA ALA A 115 -1.32 -3.36 -37.40
C ALA A 115 -2.28 -4.29 -36.64
N ILE A 116 -3.23 -3.71 -35.89
CA ILE A 116 -4.27 -4.44 -35.16
C ILE A 116 -5.16 -5.20 -36.15
N PHE A 117 -5.62 -4.54 -37.21
CA PHE A 117 -6.51 -5.12 -38.22
C PHE A 117 -5.84 -6.26 -39.00
N ARG A 118 -4.56 -6.12 -39.35
CA ARG A 118 -3.77 -7.21 -39.95
C ARG A 118 -3.66 -8.42 -39.04
N THR A 119 -3.34 -8.21 -37.76
CA THR A 119 -3.18 -9.33 -36.83
C THR A 119 -4.52 -10.00 -36.49
N MET A 120 -5.60 -9.24 -36.30
CA MET A 120 -6.91 -9.81 -35.99
C MET A 120 -7.53 -10.57 -37.17
N THR A 121 -7.41 -10.07 -38.41
CA THR A 121 -7.91 -10.76 -39.61
C THR A 121 -7.11 -12.04 -39.86
N ALA A 122 -5.78 -12.00 -39.69
CA ALA A 122 -4.95 -13.21 -39.73
C ALA A 122 -5.29 -14.21 -38.60
N ALA A 123 -5.87 -13.75 -37.49
CA ALA A 123 -6.39 -14.59 -36.42
C ALA A 123 -7.83 -15.09 -36.67
N GLY A 124 -8.47 -14.67 -37.76
CA GLY A 124 -9.83 -15.05 -38.13
C GLY A 124 -10.94 -14.22 -37.49
N LEU A 125 -10.62 -13.05 -36.94
CA LEU A 125 -11.56 -12.08 -36.37
C LEU A 125 -11.93 -11.02 -37.41
N ALA A 126 -13.19 -10.53 -37.38
CA ALA A 126 -13.70 -9.56 -38.34
C ALA A 126 -14.49 -8.39 -37.69
N ALA A 127 -14.56 -8.34 -36.36
CA ALA A 127 -15.30 -7.31 -35.63
C ALA A 127 -14.38 -6.43 -34.79
N SER A 128 -14.42 -5.11 -35.00
CA SER A 128 -13.66 -4.13 -34.22
C SER A 128 -14.47 -2.87 -33.92
N GLU A 129 -13.86 -1.91 -33.22
CA GLU A 129 -14.43 -0.61 -32.89
C GLU A 129 -13.42 0.51 -33.11
N GLY A 130 -13.93 1.74 -33.19
CA GLY A 130 -13.15 2.96 -33.25
C GLY A 130 -13.65 3.90 -34.33
N GLY A 131 -12.77 4.78 -34.80
CA GLY A 131 -13.06 5.65 -35.92
C GLY A 131 -12.01 6.75 -36.09
N PRO A 132 -12.00 7.40 -37.28
CA PRO A 132 -10.97 8.36 -37.65
C PRO A 132 -10.93 9.59 -36.74
N VAL A 133 -12.06 9.94 -36.09
CA VAL A 133 -12.14 11.08 -35.17
C VAL A 133 -12.09 10.58 -33.74
N SER A 134 -12.92 9.59 -33.43
CA SER A 134 -13.19 9.14 -32.07
C SER A 134 -12.04 8.42 -31.40
N TYR A 135 -11.14 7.79 -32.17
CA TYR A 135 -9.89 7.18 -31.68
C TYR A 135 -8.65 8.04 -31.93
N CYS A 136 -8.83 9.26 -32.41
CA CYS A 136 -7.79 10.27 -32.58
C CYS A 136 -7.88 11.34 -31.48
N LEU A 137 -8.95 12.13 -31.49
CA LEU A 137 -9.10 13.33 -30.67
C LEU A 137 -9.02 13.06 -29.15
N PRO A 138 -9.72 12.05 -28.58
CA PRO A 138 -9.67 11.78 -27.14
C PRO A 138 -8.37 11.13 -26.65
N TYR A 139 -7.60 10.48 -27.52
CA TYR A 139 -6.60 9.48 -27.12
C TYR A 139 -5.15 9.88 -27.37
N GLY A 140 -4.88 10.96 -28.11
CA GLY A 140 -3.50 11.30 -28.43
C GLY A 140 -3.31 12.68 -29.05
N ARG A 141 -2.26 12.80 -29.86
CA ARG A 141 -1.89 14.01 -30.61
C ARG A 141 -1.56 13.70 -32.08
N THR A 142 -1.86 12.48 -32.54
CA THR A 142 -1.69 12.10 -33.94
C THR A 142 -2.54 13.02 -34.79
N PRO A 143 -1.98 13.72 -35.79
CA PRO A 143 -2.75 14.61 -36.64
C PRO A 143 -3.99 13.92 -37.21
N LEU A 144 -5.14 14.61 -37.18
CA LEU A 144 -6.42 14.06 -37.63
C LEU A 144 -6.34 13.62 -39.10
N ALA A 145 -5.57 14.34 -39.93
CA ALA A 145 -5.31 13.97 -41.32
C ALA A 145 -4.63 12.59 -41.46
N GLU A 146 -3.67 12.29 -40.58
CA GLU A 146 -3.01 10.98 -40.55
C GLU A 146 -3.96 9.90 -40.08
N SER A 147 -4.77 10.17 -39.05
CA SER A 147 -5.75 9.21 -38.56
C SER A 147 -6.83 8.91 -39.59
N VAL A 148 -7.38 9.94 -40.26
CA VAL A 148 -8.37 9.77 -41.34
C VAL A 148 -7.81 8.90 -42.47
N ALA A 149 -6.57 9.15 -42.89
CA ALA A 149 -5.91 8.33 -43.92
C ALA A 149 -5.70 6.88 -43.45
N ALA A 150 -5.15 6.69 -42.25
CA ALA A 150 -4.89 5.36 -41.69
C ALA A 150 -6.19 4.55 -41.53
N TRP A 151 -7.27 5.17 -41.04
CA TRP A 151 -8.57 4.54 -40.92
C TRP A 151 -9.20 4.21 -42.27
N ARG A 152 -9.08 5.08 -43.29
CA ARG A 152 -9.58 4.81 -44.64
C ARG A 152 -8.96 3.51 -45.18
N ASP A 153 -7.63 3.45 -45.14
CA ASP A 153 -6.87 2.33 -45.69
C ASP A 153 -7.10 1.05 -44.84
N SER A 154 -7.24 1.19 -43.52
CA SER A 154 -7.52 0.08 -42.61
C SER A 154 -8.93 -0.51 -42.80
N VAL A 155 -9.95 0.33 -43.01
CA VAL A 155 -11.33 -0.14 -43.24
C VAL A 155 -11.44 -0.90 -44.56
N GLN A 156 -10.80 -0.38 -45.62
CA GLN A 156 -10.72 -1.06 -46.91
C GLN A 156 -10.04 -2.43 -46.75
N PHE A 157 -8.87 -2.45 -46.10
CA PHE A 157 -8.14 -3.70 -45.81
C PHE A 157 -8.99 -4.70 -45.02
N LEU A 158 -9.58 -4.29 -43.89
CA LEU A 158 -10.39 -5.17 -43.04
C LEU A 158 -11.57 -5.76 -43.81
N THR A 159 -12.23 -4.95 -44.63
CA THR A 159 -13.38 -5.36 -45.44
C THR A 159 -12.98 -6.36 -46.53
N GLU A 160 -11.94 -6.05 -47.30
CA GLU A 160 -11.44 -6.90 -48.37
C GLU A 160 -10.93 -8.24 -47.83
N GLU A 161 -10.11 -8.20 -46.79
CA GLU A 161 -9.51 -9.40 -46.19
C GLU A 161 -10.58 -10.27 -45.51
N SER A 162 -11.55 -9.67 -44.82
CA SER A 162 -12.69 -10.43 -44.26
C SER A 162 -13.48 -11.12 -45.36
N ARG A 163 -13.77 -10.42 -46.47
CA ARG A 163 -14.50 -10.96 -47.62
C ARG A 163 -13.76 -12.13 -48.27
N ASN A 164 -12.45 -12.00 -48.46
CA ASN A 164 -11.59 -13.06 -49.00
C ASN A 164 -11.61 -14.33 -48.13
N GLN A 165 -11.84 -14.17 -46.83
CA GLN A 165 -11.96 -15.26 -45.86
C GLN A 165 -13.41 -15.73 -45.65
N GLY A 166 -14.37 -15.27 -46.47
CA GLY A 166 -15.78 -15.64 -46.36
C GLY A 166 -16.49 -15.07 -45.13
N ARG A 167 -15.99 -13.97 -44.57
CA ARG A 167 -16.53 -13.27 -43.40
C ARG A 167 -16.99 -11.86 -43.78
N ARG A 168 -17.88 -11.29 -42.96
CA ARG A 168 -18.30 -9.89 -43.09
C ARG A 168 -17.63 -9.06 -41.99
N ALA A 169 -16.95 -7.99 -42.40
CA ALA A 169 -16.36 -7.04 -41.46
C ALA A 169 -17.46 -6.26 -40.73
N HIS A 170 -17.30 -6.11 -39.42
CA HIS A 170 -18.18 -5.30 -38.57
C HIS A 170 -17.37 -4.21 -37.88
N LEU A 171 -17.80 -2.95 -38.02
CA LEU A 171 -17.15 -1.79 -37.41
C LEU A 171 -18.11 -0.99 -36.55
N GLU A 172 -17.76 -0.87 -35.28
CA GLU A 172 -18.47 0.00 -34.33
C GLU A 172 -17.81 1.38 -34.27
N SER A 173 -18.58 2.44 -34.53
CA SER A 173 -18.10 3.81 -34.29
C SER A 173 -17.91 4.04 -32.79
N PHE A 174 -16.86 4.75 -32.38
CA PHE A 174 -16.73 5.31 -31.02
C PHE A 174 -17.10 6.81 -30.94
N GLY A 175 -17.61 7.36 -32.04
CA GLY A 175 -18.04 8.76 -32.19
C GLY A 175 -19.18 9.17 -31.28
N GLY A 176 -20.03 8.23 -30.87
CA GLY A 176 -21.06 8.48 -29.87
C GLY A 176 -20.56 8.53 -28.43
N CYS A 177 -19.26 8.34 -28.21
CA CYS A 177 -18.64 8.33 -26.90
C CYS A 177 -17.67 9.51 -26.72
N LEU A 178 -16.74 9.72 -27.66
CA LEU A 178 -15.70 10.75 -27.61
C LEU A 178 -15.00 10.80 -26.23
N LEU A 179 -15.13 11.91 -25.50
CA LEU A 179 -14.53 12.12 -24.17
C LEU A 179 -15.28 11.41 -23.04
N GLY A 180 -16.42 10.76 -23.33
CA GLY A 180 -17.21 9.97 -22.38
C GLY A 180 -18.12 10.77 -21.44
N GLN A 181 -17.99 12.09 -21.39
CA GLN A 181 -18.83 12.98 -20.57
C GLN A 181 -18.81 14.41 -21.10
N LEU A 182 -19.83 15.19 -20.74
CA LEU A 182 -19.98 16.62 -21.08
C LEU A 182 -20.01 16.92 -22.59
N CYS A 183 -20.24 15.92 -23.43
CA CYS A 183 -20.45 16.12 -24.87
C CYS A 183 -21.97 16.20 -25.11
N PRO A 184 -22.50 17.32 -25.65
CA PRO A 184 -23.91 17.43 -25.93
C PRO A 184 -24.41 16.30 -26.85
N PRO A 185 -25.61 15.74 -26.61
CA PRO A 185 -26.07 14.55 -27.32
C PRO A 185 -26.11 14.69 -28.85
N SER A 186 -26.43 15.88 -29.37
CA SER A 186 -26.46 16.14 -30.81
C SER A 186 -25.09 15.97 -31.50
N LEU A 187 -24.00 16.37 -30.82
CA LEU A 187 -22.64 16.12 -31.30
C LEU A 187 -22.31 14.62 -31.33
N LEU A 188 -22.64 13.90 -30.24
CA LEU A 188 -22.41 12.45 -30.16
C LEU A 188 -23.15 11.70 -31.26
N VAL A 189 -24.42 12.06 -31.50
CA VAL A 189 -25.22 11.51 -32.60
C VAL A 189 -24.59 11.81 -33.95
N ALA A 190 -24.20 13.07 -34.20
CA ALA A 190 -23.64 13.50 -35.47
C ALA A 190 -22.33 12.76 -35.81
N VAL A 191 -21.38 12.69 -34.86
CA VAL A 191 -20.09 12.04 -35.09
C VAL A 191 -20.25 10.53 -35.25
N SER A 192 -21.15 9.89 -34.48
CA SER A 192 -21.48 8.47 -34.62
C SER A 192 -21.99 8.14 -36.03
N VAL A 193 -22.90 8.97 -36.58
CA VAL A 193 -23.41 8.79 -37.95
C VAL A 193 -22.33 9.05 -39.01
N LEU A 194 -21.55 10.12 -38.86
CA LEU A 194 -20.49 10.47 -39.82
C LEU A 194 -19.39 9.40 -39.90
N GLU A 195 -18.98 8.82 -38.79
CA GLU A 195 -18.01 7.71 -38.80
C GLU A 195 -18.60 6.45 -39.43
N CYS A 196 -19.87 6.13 -39.19
CA CYS A 196 -20.53 5.02 -39.87
C CYS A 196 -20.68 5.25 -41.39
N LEU A 197 -20.94 6.48 -41.83
CA LEU A 197 -20.91 6.86 -43.24
C LEU A 197 -19.52 6.70 -43.84
N PHE A 198 -18.48 7.13 -43.11
CA PHE A 198 -17.09 6.92 -43.50
C PHE A 198 -16.77 5.42 -43.65
N PHE A 199 -17.22 4.57 -42.74
CA PHE A 199 -17.02 3.11 -42.85
C PHE A 199 -17.74 2.53 -44.08
N ALA A 200 -19.00 2.91 -44.29
CA ALA A 200 -19.80 2.46 -45.42
C ALA A 200 -19.18 2.89 -46.76
N GLN A 201 -18.73 4.15 -46.86
CA GLN A 201 -18.03 4.67 -48.04
C GLN A 201 -16.76 3.86 -48.37
N ASN A 202 -16.10 3.33 -47.34
CA ASN A 202 -14.89 2.51 -47.46
C ASN A 202 -15.15 0.99 -47.47
N GLY A 203 -16.40 0.58 -47.72
CA GLY A 203 -16.77 -0.80 -48.03
C GLY A 203 -17.36 -1.61 -46.89
N ALA A 204 -17.44 -1.07 -45.67
CA ALA A 204 -18.04 -1.79 -44.54
C ALA A 204 -19.54 -2.05 -44.79
N ALA A 205 -19.95 -3.32 -44.66
CA ALA A 205 -21.33 -3.76 -44.89
C ALA A 205 -22.13 -3.98 -43.59
N SER A 206 -21.49 -3.85 -42.43
CA SER A 206 -22.11 -3.97 -41.11
C SER A 206 -21.45 -3.00 -40.14
N VAL A 207 -22.26 -2.18 -39.45
CA VAL A 207 -21.78 -1.16 -38.52
C VAL A 207 -22.55 -1.12 -37.21
N SER A 208 -21.94 -0.58 -36.15
CA SER A 208 -22.66 -0.19 -34.94
C SER A 208 -22.55 1.32 -34.73
N LEU A 209 -23.69 1.96 -34.46
CA LEU A 209 -23.74 3.34 -34.03
C LEU A 209 -23.67 3.40 -32.50
N SER A 210 -22.64 4.05 -31.96
CA SER A 210 -22.51 4.22 -30.51
C SER A 210 -23.25 5.43 -29.99
N TYR A 211 -23.57 5.38 -28.70
CA TYR A 211 -23.93 6.52 -27.86
C TYR A 211 -23.53 6.23 -26.42
N ALA A 212 -22.88 7.17 -25.74
CA ALA A 212 -22.59 7.07 -24.31
C ALA A 212 -23.66 7.77 -23.50
N GLN A 213 -24.22 7.07 -22.51
CA GLN A 213 -25.13 7.67 -21.54
C GLN A 213 -24.54 8.97 -20.97
N GLN A 214 -25.36 10.02 -20.90
CA GLN A 214 -24.98 11.31 -20.32
C GLN A 214 -25.68 11.50 -18.95
N THR A 215 -25.97 12.74 -18.60
CA THR A 215 -26.42 13.14 -17.27
C THR A 215 -27.94 13.07 -17.09
N HIS A 216 -28.73 12.91 -18.17
CA HIS A 216 -30.19 12.95 -18.10
C HIS A 216 -30.87 11.88 -18.97
N ALA A 217 -31.57 10.94 -18.32
CA ALA A 217 -32.10 9.75 -18.98
C ALA A 217 -33.14 10.02 -20.09
N ALA A 218 -33.99 11.04 -19.97
CA ALA A 218 -34.94 11.37 -21.05
C ALA A 218 -34.24 12.00 -22.26
N GLN A 219 -33.17 12.77 -22.01
CA GLN A 219 -32.35 13.36 -23.07
C GLN A 219 -31.61 12.27 -23.82
N ASP A 220 -31.04 11.31 -23.08
CA ASP A 220 -30.38 10.13 -23.66
C ASP A 220 -31.34 9.27 -24.49
N ALA A 221 -32.57 9.06 -24.00
CA ALA A 221 -33.58 8.33 -24.76
C ALA A 221 -33.96 9.05 -26.07
N GLY A 222 -34.06 10.38 -26.03
CA GLY A 222 -34.28 11.20 -27.22
C GLY A 222 -33.10 11.15 -28.20
N ALA A 223 -31.87 11.13 -27.68
CA ALA A 223 -30.66 10.99 -28.48
C ALA A 223 -30.57 9.63 -29.19
N LEU A 224 -30.93 8.54 -28.50
CA LEU A 224 -31.00 7.21 -29.11
C LEU A 224 -32.05 7.14 -30.22
N ALA A 225 -33.20 7.79 -30.02
CA ALA A 225 -34.24 7.90 -31.05
C ALA A 225 -33.77 8.73 -32.26
N ALA A 226 -33.14 9.88 -32.02
CA ALA A 226 -32.56 10.73 -33.06
C ALA A 226 -31.44 10.00 -33.83
N LEU A 227 -30.57 9.26 -33.14
CA LEU A 227 -29.52 8.45 -33.74
C LEU A 227 -30.09 7.42 -34.71
N ARG A 228 -31.16 6.72 -34.31
CA ARG A 228 -31.84 5.75 -35.18
C ARG A 228 -32.44 6.42 -36.42
N LEU A 229 -33.20 7.50 -36.23
CA LEU A 229 -33.84 8.22 -37.34
C LEU A 229 -32.82 8.75 -38.34
N LEU A 230 -31.73 9.34 -37.85
CA LEU A 230 -30.69 9.91 -38.71
C LEU A 230 -29.86 8.81 -39.40
N ALA A 231 -29.61 7.68 -38.72
CA ALA A 231 -29.01 6.51 -39.32
C ALA A 231 -29.89 5.96 -40.46
N ASP A 232 -31.18 5.76 -40.21
CA ASP A 232 -32.17 5.28 -41.19
C ASP A 232 -32.28 6.20 -42.41
N GLU A 233 -32.15 7.51 -42.20
CA GLU A 233 -32.16 8.52 -43.26
C GLU A 233 -30.88 8.47 -44.12
N LEU A 234 -29.70 8.35 -43.52
CA LEU A 234 -28.43 8.64 -44.21
C LEU A 234 -27.60 7.42 -44.58
N LEU A 235 -27.63 6.34 -43.80
CA LEU A 235 -26.84 5.15 -44.11
C LEU A 235 -27.47 4.34 -45.26
N PRO A 236 -26.68 3.81 -46.20
CA PRO A 236 -27.20 3.02 -47.32
C PRO A 236 -28.05 1.83 -46.85
N PRO A 237 -29.22 1.55 -47.45
CA PRO A 237 -30.13 0.49 -46.98
C PRO A 237 -29.51 -0.92 -46.90
N ALA A 238 -28.48 -1.19 -47.71
CA ALA A 238 -27.76 -2.46 -47.71
C ALA A 238 -26.77 -2.63 -46.55
N VAL A 239 -26.45 -1.55 -45.82
CA VAL A 239 -25.55 -1.60 -44.66
C VAL A 239 -26.35 -2.01 -43.43
N ASP A 240 -26.00 -3.19 -42.90
CA ASP A 240 -26.52 -3.71 -41.64
C ASP A 240 -26.09 -2.80 -40.47
N ARG A 241 -27.02 -2.51 -39.56
CA ARG A 241 -26.80 -1.50 -38.51
C ARG A 241 -27.54 -1.84 -37.23
N HIS A 242 -26.91 -1.53 -36.10
CA HIS A 242 -27.57 -1.51 -34.80
C HIS A 242 -26.97 -0.41 -33.90
N ILE A 243 -27.66 -0.10 -32.81
CA ILE A 243 -27.24 0.89 -31.82
C ILE A 243 -26.63 0.17 -30.62
N VAL A 244 -25.49 0.68 -30.17
CA VAL A 244 -24.80 0.27 -28.95
C VAL A 244 -24.79 1.42 -27.95
N LEU A 245 -25.38 1.18 -26.77
CA LEU A 245 -25.30 2.09 -25.64
C LEU A 245 -24.04 1.77 -24.83
N TYR A 246 -23.34 2.78 -24.36
CA TYR A 246 -22.31 2.65 -23.34
C TYR A 246 -22.87 3.13 -22.00
N THR A 247 -22.72 2.30 -20.97
CA THR A 247 -22.87 2.78 -19.59
C THR A 247 -21.96 3.99 -19.37
N TYR A 248 -22.47 4.97 -18.63
CA TYR A 248 -21.85 6.27 -18.38
C TYR A 248 -20.32 6.18 -18.25
N MET A 249 -19.63 7.01 -19.04
CA MET A 249 -18.18 6.93 -19.27
C MET A 249 -17.39 8.02 -18.53
N GLY A 250 -18.07 8.88 -17.76
CA GLY A 250 -17.46 9.94 -16.95
C GLY A 250 -17.02 9.49 -15.56
N VAL A 251 -16.92 10.43 -14.63
CA VAL A 251 -16.61 10.13 -13.21
C VAL A 251 -17.68 9.18 -12.65
N TYR A 252 -17.27 7.99 -12.24
CA TYR A 252 -18.16 6.91 -11.83
C TYR A 252 -18.52 6.99 -10.32
N PRO A 253 -19.70 6.48 -9.90
CA PRO A 253 -20.07 6.40 -8.48
C PRO A 253 -19.02 5.65 -7.65
N ARG A 254 -18.75 6.11 -6.43
CA ARG A 254 -17.70 5.52 -5.57
C ARG A 254 -18.23 4.36 -4.74
N THR A 255 -19.52 4.35 -4.45
CA THR A 255 -20.16 3.27 -3.69
C THR A 255 -20.57 2.13 -4.63
N VAL A 256 -20.44 0.89 -4.16
CA VAL A 256 -20.90 -0.29 -4.90
C VAL A 256 -22.39 -0.22 -5.23
N PRO A 257 -23.31 0.14 -4.30
CA PRO A 257 -24.73 0.35 -4.61
C PRO A 257 -24.96 1.44 -5.66
N GLY A 258 -24.24 2.57 -5.60
CA GLY A 258 -24.34 3.64 -6.59
C GLY A 258 -23.90 3.20 -7.99
N ALA A 259 -22.78 2.49 -8.08
CA ALA A 259 -22.26 1.95 -9.33
C ALA A 259 -23.21 0.90 -9.95
N ARG A 260 -23.77 0.02 -9.11
CA ARG A 260 -24.80 -0.94 -9.51
C ARG A 260 -26.07 -0.25 -9.99
N LEU A 261 -26.52 0.79 -9.28
CA LEU A 261 -27.71 1.56 -9.65
C LEU A 261 -27.53 2.22 -11.03
N LEU A 262 -26.36 2.80 -11.28
CA LEU A 262 -26.03 3.39 -12.57
C LEU A 262 -26.02 2.36 -13.71
N LEU A 263 -25.41 1.18 -13.49
CA LEU A 263 -25.42 0.09 -14.47
C LEU A 263 -26.86 -0.38 -14.79
N ARG A 264 -27.69 -0.57 -13.76
CA ARG A 264 -29.10 -0.97 -13.94
C ARG A 264 -29.89 0.08 -14.73
N ARG A 265 -29.72 1.37 -14.41
CA ARG A 265 -30.32 2.48 -15.17
C ARG A 265 -29.82 2.55 -16.61
N SER A 266 -28.56 2.19 -16.87
CA SER A 266 -28.03 2.07 -18.23
C SER A 266 -28.76 0.98 -19.02
N ALA A 267 -28.99 -0.18 -18.42
CA ALA A 267 -29.73 -1.28 -19.04
C ALA A 267 -31.20 -0.93 -19.29
N GLU A 268 -31.84 -0.24 -18.35
CA GLU A 268 -33.20 0.30 -18.53
C GLU A 268 -33.27 1.32 -19.67
N LEU A 269 -32.28 2.22 -19.75
CA LEU A 269 -32.15 3.18 -20.84
C LEU A 269 -31.92 2.49 -22.19
N ALA A 270 -31.07 1.46 -22.26
CA ALA A 270 -30.83 0.69 -23.48
C ALA A 270 -32.13 0.10 -24.02
N VAL A 271 -32.93 -0.53 -23.15
CA VAL A 271 -34.23 -1.10 -23.51
C VAL A 271 -35.21 -0.02 -23.95
N ARG A 272 -35.35 1.07 -23.19
CA ARG A 272 -36.31 2.15 -23.48
C ARG A 272 -35.95 2.95 -24.72
N GLY A 273 -34.67 3.18 -24.96
CA GLY A 273 -34.15 3.89 -26.13
C GLY A 273 -34.00 3.00 -27.38
N GLY A 274 -34.25 1.69 -27.25
CA GLY A 274 -34.18 0.75 -28.37
C GLY A 274 -32.77 0.38 -28.82
N ALA A 275 -31.76 0.54 -27.96
CA ALA A 275 -30.42 0.03 -28.21
C ALA A 275 -30.42 -1.51 -28.15
N GLN A 276 -29.76 -2.15 -29.11
CA GLN A 276 -29.71 -3.60 -29.21
C GLN A 276 -28.53 -4.19 -28.43
N ARG A 277 -27.51 -3.37 -28.13
CA ARG A 277 -26.31 -3.78 -27.39
C ARG A 277 -25.95 -2.76 -26.30
N LEU A 278 -25.42 -3.25 -25.19
CA LEU A 278 -24.95 -2.46 -24.06
C LEU A 278 -23.52 -2.85 -23.68
N ILE A 279 -22.62 -1.86 -23.66
CA ILE A 279 -21.29 -2.02 -23.06
C ILE A 279 -21.40 -1.75 -21.57
N VAL A 280 -21.17 -2.79 -20.77
CA VAL A 280 -21.32 -2.72 -19.31
C VAL A 280 -20.09 -2.15 -18.65
N LYS A 281 -20.30 -1.61 -17.44
CA LYS A 281 -19.28 -1.17 -16.50
C LYS A 281 -19.48 -1.89 -15.18
N THR A 282 -18.41 -2.11 -14.42
CA THR A 282 -18.46 -2.88 -13.18
C THR A 282 -18.67 -1.98 -11.96
N GLU A 283 -18.98 -2.60 -10.82
CA GLU A 283 -19.08 -1.93 -9.53
C GLU A 283 -17.73 -1.39 -9.03
N THR A 284 -16.64 -1.87 -9.62
CA THR A 284 -15.25 -1.50 -9.32
C THR A 284 -14.67 -0.44 -10.25
N GLU A 285 -15.45 0.08 -11.19
CA GLU A 285 -15.01 1.00 -12.24
C GLU A 285 -14.33 2.28 -11.69
N ALA A 286 -14.75 2.79 -10.53
CA ALA A 286 -14.15 3.96 -9.90
C ALA A 286 -12.76 3.69 -9.29
N HIS A 287 -12.37 2.42 -9.14
CA HIS A 287 -11.29 2.01 -8.25
C HIS A 287 -10.16 1.24 -8.95
N ARG A 288 -10.48 0.36 -9.91
CA ARG A 288 -9.51 -0.54 -10.54
C ARG A 288 -10.01 -1.16 -11.84
N ILE A 289 -9.10 -1.82 -12.57
CA ILE A 289 -9.48 -2.73 -13.66
C ILE A 289 -10.24 -3.93 -13.04
N PRO A 290 -11.44 -4.26 -13.56
CA PRO A 290 -12.26 -5.32 -13.00
C PRO A 290 -11.69 -6.73 -13.22
N THR A 291 -12.00 -7.63 -12.30
CA THR A 291 -11.73 -9.07 -12.48
C THR A 291 -12.68 -9.70 -13.49
N VAL A 292 -12.42 -10.96 -13.88
CA VAL A 292 -13.36 -11.74 -14.71
C VAL A 292 -14.73 -11.83 -14.02
N GLU A 293 -14.77 -12.25 -12.75
CA GLU A 293 -16.04 -12.43 -12.04
C GLU A 293 -16.83 -11.13 -11.89
N GLU A 294 -16.16 -10.00 -11.69
CA GLU A 294 -16.81 -8.68 -11.64
C GLU A 294 -17.42 -8.30 -12.99
N ASN A 295 -16.74 -8.62 -14.10
CA ASN A 295 -17.30 -8.48 -15.44
C ASN A 295 -18.52 -9.39 -15.65
N LEU A 296 -18.44 -10.66 -15.25
CA LEU A 296 -19.56 -11.60 -15.37
C LEU A 296 -20.78 -11.14 -14.54
N THR A 297 -20.53 -10.63 -13.33
CA THR A 297 -21.56 -10.06 -12.46
C THR A 297 -22.22 -8.86 -13.11
N ALA A 298 -21.45 -7.93 -13.68
CA ALA A 298 -21.99 -6.77 -14.39
C ALA A 298 -22.85 -7.18 -15.60
N LEU A 299 -22.43 -8.19 -16.37
CA LEU A 299 -23.21 -8.72 -17.49
C LEU A 299 -24.57 -9.27 -17.03
N ARG A 300 -24.58 -10.09 -15.98
CA ARG A 300 -25.82 -10.66 -15.41
C ARG A 300 -26.74 -9.57 -14.88
N VAL A 301 -26.21 -8.62 -14.09
CA VAL A 301 -26.97 -7.49 -13.54
C VAL A 301 -27.61 -6.66 -14.65
N ALA A 302 -26.87 -6.36 -15.71
CA ALA A 302 -27.38 -5.61 -16.84
C ALA A 302 -28.48 -6.39 -17.60
N ALA A 303 -28.28 -7.68 -17.83
CA ALA A 303 -29.26 -8.53 -18.50
C ALA A 303 -30.55 -8.71 -17.68
N ASP A 304 -30.43 -8.87 -16.35
CA ASP A 304 -31.57 -8.93 -15.42
C ASP A 304 -32.35 -7.61 -15.41
N ALA A 305 -31.65 -6.48 -15.33
CA ALA A 305 -32.28 -5.16 -15.38
C ALA A 305 -32.99 -4.92 -16.72
N ALA A 306 -32.39 -5.35 -17.83
CA ALA A 306 -33.02 -5.27 -19.15
C ALA A 306 -34.30 -6.13 -19.23
N ARG A 307 -34.28 -7.36 -18.71
CA ARG A 307 -35.46 -8.23 -18.62
C ARG A 307 -36.57 -7.62 -17.77
N ALA A 308 -36.22 -7.08 -16.60
CA ALA A 308 -37.15 -6.40 -15.71
C ALA A 308 -37.78 -5.15 -16.36
N ALA A 309 -36.98 -4.37 -17.10
CA ALA A 309 -37.46 -3.19 -17.81
C ALA A 309 -38.51 -3.54 -18.89
N ARG A 310 -38.34 -4.66 -19.60
CA ARG A 310 -39.29 -5.15 -20.62
C ARG A 310 -40.59 -5.69 -20.01
N ALA A 311 -40.54 -6.26 -18.81
CA ALA A 311 -41.71 -6.86 -18.16
C ALA A 311 -42.69 -5.83 -17.56
N ARG A 312 -42.27 -4.57 -17.38
CA ARG A 312 -43.15 -3.51 -16.85
C ARG A 312 -44.05 -2.97 -17.96
N PRO A 313 -45.39 -3.00 -17.83
CA PRO A 313 -46.29 -2.39 -18.81
C PRO A 313 -46.03 -0.88 -18.89
N HIS A 314 -45.92 -0.35 -20.11
CA HIS A 314 -45.69 1.06 -20.40
C HIS A 314 -46.78 1.95 -19.76
N ALA A 315 -46.55 2.40 -18.53
CA ALA A 315 -47.27 3.53 -17.95
C ALA A 315 -46.64 4.81 -18.52
N LEU A 316 -46.99 5.16 -19.77
CA LEU A 316 -47.00 6.48 -20.42
C LEU A 316 -46.95 6.32 -21.95
N GLY A 317 -48.14 6.34 -22.58
CA GLY A 317 -48.48 6.92 -23.90
C GLY A 317 -47.72 6.51 -25.18
N PRO A 318 -48.34 6.71 -26.37
CA PRO A 318 -47.69 6.46 -27.67
C PRO A 318 -46.50 7.42 -27.89
N PRO A 319 -45.53 7.04 -28.76
CA PRO A 319 -44.37 7.87 -29.06
C PRO A 319 -44.82 9.10 -29.84
N GLY A 320 -44.93 10.26 -29.20
CA GLY A 320 -45.27 11.50 -29.90
C GLY A 320 -45.84 12.66 -29.09
N GLY A 321 -45.89 12.64 -27.75
CA GLY A 321 -46.46 13.76 -26.99
C GLY A 321 -45.89 14.04 -25.59
N GLY A 322 -44.82 13.36 -25.19
CA GLY A 322 -44.17 13.58 -23.88
C GLY A 322 -42.85 14.36 -23.98
N PRO A 323 -42.22 14.73 -22.85
CA PRO A 323 -40.95 15.48 -22.82
C PRO A 323 -39.83 14.86 -23.66
N ALA A 324 -39.80 13.53 -23.80
CA ALA A 324 -38.84 12.82 -24.66
C ALA A 324 -39.04 13.06 -26.17
N GLY A 325 -40.26 13.42 -26.60
CA GLY A 325 -40.55 13.78 -27.99
C GLY A 325 -39.90 15.11 -28.36
N ALA A 326 -40.03 16.11 -27.49
CA ALA A 326 -39.37 17.41 -27.66
C ALA A 326 -37.83 17.29 -27.69
N ASP A 327 -37.26 16.49 -26.78
CA ASP A 327 -35.81 16.21 -26.79
C ASP A 327 -35.35 15.54 -28.09
N THR A 328 -36.14 14.58 -28.60
CA THR A 328 -35.82 13.88 -29.86
C THR A 328 -35.80 14.86 -31.03
N GLU A 329 -36.81 15.73 -31.14
CA GLU A 329 -36.92 16.72 -32.22
C GLU A 329 -35.76 17.72 -32.20
N GLU A 330 -35.42 18.24 -31.01
CA GLU A 330 -34.30 19.19 -30.84
C GLU A 330 -32.96 18.53 -31.19
N ILE A 331 -32.66 17.37 -30.59
CA ILE A 331 -31.39 16.66 -30.82
C ILE A 331 -31.26 16.23 -32.28
N LEU A 332 -32.35 15.76 -32.90
CA LEU A 332 -32.35 15.39 -34.31
C LEU A 332 -32.10 16.59 -35.22
N ALA A 333 -32.74 17.74 -34.94
CA ALA A 333 -32.54 18.96 -35.72
C ALA A 333 -31.09 19.45 -35.64
N GLU A 334 -30.51 19.50 -34.43
CA GLU A 334 -29.12 19.88 -34.23
C GLU A 334 -28.15 18.90 -34.90
N ALA A 335 -28.32 17.60 -34.66
CA ALA A 335 -27.45 16.58 -35.23
C ALA A 335 -27.52 16.58 -36.77
N ARG A 336 -28.72 16.74 -37.35
CA ARG A 336 -28.90 16.87 -38.80
C ARG A 336 -28.22 18.11 -39.35
N ALA A 337 -28.25 19.24 -38.64
CA ALA A 337 -27.54 20.45 -39.05
C ALA A 337 -26.02 20.24 -39.07
N LEU A 338 -25.46 19.60 -38.02
CA LEU A 338 -24.03 19.23 -37.96
C LEU A 338 -23.66 18.29 -39.11
N VAL A 339 -24.38 17.18 -39.27
CA VAL A 339 -24.10 16.19 -40.32
C VAL A 339 -24.24 16.81 -41.71
N GLY A 340 -25.33 17.54 -41.97
CA GLY A 340 -25.55 18.21 -43.25
C GLY A 340 -24.46 19.23 -43.60
N ALA A 341 -23.98 20.00 -42.62
CA ALA A 341 -22.88 20.93 -42.81
C ALA A 341 -21.57 20.23 -43.18
N VAL A 342 -21.29 19.07 -42.57
CA VAL A 342 -20.10 18.27 -42.90
C VAL A 342 -20.23 17.69 -44.31
N LEU A 343 -21.35 17.03 -44.62
CA LEU A 343 -21.60 16.42 -45.94
C LEU A 343 -21.57 17.43 -47.09
N ALA A 344 -21.87 18.71 -46.84
CA ALA A 344 -21.76 19.77 -47.83
C ALA A 344 -20.32 20.19 -48.18
N LEU A 345 -19.30 19.76 -47.43
CA LEU A 345 -17.90 20.17 -47.63
C LEU A 345 -17.16 19.34 -48.69
N SER A 346 -17.59 18.10 -48.92
CA SER A 346 -16.95 17.12 -49.81
C SER A 346 -17.78 15.85 -49.94
N ASP A 347 -17.80 15.22 -51.12
CA ASP A 347 -18.36 13.88 -51.32
C ASP A 347 -17.51 12.78 -50.65
N ASP A 348 -16.22 13.05 -50.41
CA ASP A 348 -15.35 12.22 -49.58
C ASP A 348 -15.55 12.58 -48.10
N ILE A 349 -16.09 11.65 -47.30
CA ILE A 349 -16.41 11.86 -45.88
C ILE A 349 -15.14 12.12 -45.07
N GLY A 350 -14.01 11.49 -45.40
CA GLY A 350 -12.74 11.75 -44.73
C GLY A 350 -12.28 13.20 -44.93
N VAL A 351 -12.33 13.68 -46.17
CA VAL A 351 -12.01 15.08 -46.50
C VAL A 351 -13.02 16.04 -45.87
N ALA A 352 -14.30 15.68 -45.84
CA ALA A 352 -15.35 16.46 -45.19
C ALA A 352 -15.09 16.64 -43.69
N LEU A 353 -14.74 15.56 -42.98
CA LEU A 353 -14.39 15.57 -41.55
C LEU A 353 -13.19 16.49 -41.28
N LEU A 354 -12.13 16.39 -42.10
CA LEU A 354 -10.94 17.25 -41.96
C LEU A 354 -11.29 18.74 -42.12
N LYS A 355 -12.06 19.08 -43.16
CA LYS A 355 -12.52 20.46 -43.38
C LYS A 355 -13.45 20.94 -42.26
N ALA A 356 -14.26 20.06 -41.69
CA ALA A 356 -15.21 20.43 -40.65
C ALA A 356 -14.49 20.81 -39.35
N PHE A 357 -13.53 20.01 -38.89
CA PHE A 357 -12.71 20.33 -37.73
C PHE A 357 -11.81 21.55 -37.97
N ASP A 358 -11.17 21.63 -39.15
CA ASP A 358 -10.38 22.81 -39.52
C ASP A 358 -11.22 24.09 -39.48
N ARG A 359 -12.48 24.05 -39.92
CA ARG A 359 -13.37 25.24 -39.92
C ARG A 359 -14.15 25.45 -38.62
N GLY A 360 -14.02 24.57 -37.62
CA GLY A 360 -14.82 24.61 -36.39
C GLY A 360 -16.30 24.28 -36.57
N LEU A 361 -16.67 23.66 -37.70
CA LEU A 361 -18.02 23.16 -37.96
C LEU A 361 -18.32 21.87 -37.19
N LEU A 362 -17.27 21.18 -36.76
CA LEU A 362 -17.28 20.22 -35.66
C LEU A 362 -16.24 20.67 -34.64
N ASP A 363 -16.61 20.69 -33.36
CA ASP A 363 -15.74 21.07 -32.25
C ASP A 363 -16.19 20.34 -30.99
N VAL A 364 -15.29 19.58 -30.38
CA VAL A 364 -15.56 18.75 -29.20
C VAL A 364 -15.26 19.55 -27.93
N PRO A 365 -16.27 19.86 -27.09
CA PRO A 365 -16.04 20.62 -25.85
C PRO A 365 -14.98 19.97 -24.97
N PHE A 366 -14.06 20.78 -24.44
CA PHE A 366 -12.97 20.36 -23.54
C PHE A 366 -11.93 19.40 -24.14
N CYS A 367 -11.98 19.12 -25.45
CA CYS A 367 -10.96 18.33 -26.13
C CYS A 367 -9.65 19.12 -26.24
N LEU A 368 -8.53 18.46 -25.91
CA LEU A 368 -7.19 19.06 -25.90
C LEU A 368 -6.39 18.75 -27.18
N HIS A 369 -6.99 18.08 -28.16
CA HIS A 369 -6.33 17.72 -29.40
C HIS A 369 -6.00 18.99 -30.22
N PRO A 370 -4.80 19.11 -30.82
CA PRO A 370 -4.41 20.31 -31.58
C PRO A 370 -5.34 20.64 -32.75
N ASP A 371 -5.88 19.62 -33.43
CA ASP A 371 -6.82 19.80 -34.55
C ASP A 371 -8.26 20.08 -34.11
N ASN A 372 -8.53 20.16 -32.80
CA ASN A 372 -9.81 20.59 -32.27
C ASN A 372 -9.75 22.09 -31.92
N ARG A 373 -10.62 22.92 -32.50
CA ARG A 373 -10.62 24.38 -32.31
C ARG A 373 -10.79 24.80 -30.86
N GLY A 374 -11.57 24.05 -30.08
CA GLY A 374 -11.72 24.28 -28.64
C GLY A 374 -12.46 25.57 -28.33
N GLU A 375 -13.35 26.02 -29.21
CA GLU A 375 -14.23 27.18 -29.06
C GLU A 375 -15.58 26.79 -28.47
N ALA A 376 -16.14 25.64 -28.87
CA ALA A 376 -17.42 25.15 -28.36
C ALA A 376 -17.34 24.77 -26.86
N ARG A 377 -18.42 25.07 -26.12
CA ARG A 377 -18.55 24.77 -24.68
C ARG A 377 -19.94 24.22 -24.39
N SER A 378 -19.98 23.34 -23.38
CA SER A 378 -21.22 22.76 -22.86
C SER A 378 -21.29 22.93 -21.35
N ALA A 379 -22.50 22.84 -20.79
CA ALA A 379 -22.72 22.76 -19.36
C ALA A 379 -23.89 21.83 -19.03
N VAL A 380 -23.91 21.32 -17.80
CA VAL A 380 -25.05 20.61 -17.23
C VAL A 380 -25.99 21.65 -16.61
N ALA A 381 -27.20 21.76 -17.14
CA ALA A 381 -28.27 22.61 -16.62
C ALA A 381 -28.76 22.12 -15.24
N ALA A 382 -29.56 22.95 -14.57
CA ALA A 382 -30.05 22.65 -13.22
C ALA A 382 -30.85 21.34 -13.16
N ASP A 383 -31.63 21.07 -14.20
CA ASP A 383 -32.43 19.84 -14.37
C ASP A 383 -31.59 18.61 -14.79
N GLY A 384 -30.28 18.78 -14.97
CA GLY A 384 -29.36 17.71 -15.33
C GLY A 384 -29.13 17.56 -16.84
N ARG A 385 -29.79 18.32 -17.71
CA ARG A 385 -29.58 18.24 -19.16
C ARG A 385 -28.26 18.83 -19.59
N LEU A 386 -27.60 18.24 -20.59
CA LEU A 386 -26.45 18.86 -21.25
C LEU A 386 -26.93 19.85 -22.31
N GLN A 387 -26.39 21.06 -22.29
CA GLN A 387 -26.72 22.14 -23.21
C GLN A 387 -25.46 22.84 -23.72
N TRP A 388 -25.55 23.40 -24.92
CA TRP A 388 -24.52 24.28 -25.48
C TRP A 388 -24.49 25.62 -24.73
N THR A 389 -23.29 26.07 -24.35
CA THR A 389 -23.06 27.38 -23.72
C THR A 389 -22.26 28.33 -24.59
N ASP A 390 -21.38 27.79 -25.42
CA ASP A 390 -20.74 28.49 -26.53
C ASP A 390 -20.73 27.56 -27.74
N LEU A 391 -21.05 28.10 -28.91
CA LEU A 391 -21.11 27.33 -30.15
C LEU A 391 -19.82 27.44 -30.96
N GLY A 392 -18.97 28.44 -30.71
CA GLY A 392 -17.89 28.76 -31.65
C GLY A 392 -18.45 28.94 -33.08
N ALA A 393 -17.97 28.12 -34.02
CA ALA A 393 -18.43 28.08 -35.41
C ALA A 393 -19.44 26.95 -35.73
N LEU A 394 -19.97 26.25 -34.71
CA LEU A 394 -20.94 25.17 -34.94
C LEU A 394 -22.20 25.70 -35.67
N PRO A 395 -22.69 24.99 -36.70
CA PRO A 395 -23.83 25.41 -37.54
C PRO A 395 -25.20 25.18 -36.85
N LEU A 396 -25.32 25.62 -35.60
CA LEU A 396 -26.52 25.44 -34.78
C LEU A 396 -27.19 26.80 -34.50
N LEU A 397 -28.52 26.80 -34.47
CA LEU A 397 -29.31 27.97 -34.09
C LEU A 397 -29.74 27.81 -32.63
N THR A 398 -29.05 28.43 -31.66
CA THR A 398 -29.51 28.42 -30.26
C THR A 398 -30.23 29.72 -29.87
N THR A 399 -31.14 29.59 -28.91
CA THR A 399 -31.87 30.68 -28.25
C THR A 399 -31.11 31.25 -27.03
N SER A 400 -29.91 30.75 -26.71
CA SER A 400 -29.19 31.02 -25.47
C SER A 400 -28.02 31.99 -25.68
N ARG A 401 -28.02 33.08 -24.90
CA ARG A 401 -27.03 34.17 -24.92
C ARG A 401 -25.72 33.72 -24.27
N ARG A 402 -24.59 34.21 -24.81
CA ARG A 402 -23.23 34.12 -24.24
C ARG A 402 -23.24 34.16 -22.70
N THR A 403 -22.65 33.14 -22.07
CA THR A 403 -22.52 33.06 -20.61
C THR A 403 -21.07 33.16 -20.15
N THR A 404 -20.96 33.61 -18.89
CA THR A 404 -19.77 33.94 -18.11
C THR A 404 -18.71 32.84 -18.12
N PRO A 405 -17.40 33.19 -18.07
CA PRO A 405 -16.32 32.21 -17.96
C PRO A 405 -16.56 31.17 -16.85
N MET A 406 -16.41 29.88 -17.20
CA MET A 406 -16.58 28.76 -16.29
C MET A 406 -15.39 28.64 -15.33
N THR A 407 -15.67 28.52 -14.03
CA THR A 407 -14.64 28.27 -13.01
C THR A 407 -14.29 26.79 -12.91
N SER A 408 -13.08 26.46 -12.44
CA SER A 408 -12.67 25.07 -12.18
C SER A 408 -13.61 24.35 -11.22
N ARG A 409 -14.16 25.06 -10.21
CA ARG A 409 -15.14 24.50 -9.27
C ARG A 409 -16.44 24.08 -9.96
N GLN A 410 -16.93 24.87 -10.91
CA GLN A 410 -18.13 24.53 -11.69
C GLN A 410 -17.86 23.32 -12.58
N LEU A 411 -16.71 23.27 -13.26
CA LEU A 411 -16.31 22.12 -14.08
C LEU A 411 -16.20 20.83 -13.25
N SER A 412 -15.46 20.84 -12.13
CA SER A 412 -15.39 19.70 -11.20
C SER A 412 -16.77 19.30 -10.66
N GLY A 413 -17.63 20.29 -10.41
CA GLY A 413 -19.03 20.08 -10.02
C GLY A 413 -19.81 19.28 -11.06
N MET A 414 -19.74 19.67 -12.33
CA MET A 414 -20.43 18.97 -13.43
C MET A 414 -19.86 17.56 -13.64
N LEU A 415 -18.54 17.41 -13.66
CA LEU A 415 -17.88 16.11 -13.86
C LEU A 415 -18.32 15.06 -12.82
N GLY A 416 -18.40 15.45 -11.54
CA GLY A 416 -18.78 14.54 -10.46
C GLY A 416 -20.29 14.42 -10.21
N ARG A 417 -21.16 15.06 -11.01
CA ARG A 417 -22.61 15.09 -10.73
C ARG A 417 -23.22 13.68 -10.74
N VAL A 418 -23.03 12.94 -11.82
CA VAL A 418 -23.62 11.61 -12.00
C VAL A 418 -23.17 10.67 -10.88
N ALA A 419 -21.87 10.64 -10.55
CA ALA A 419 -21.35 9.88 -9.42
C ALA A 419 -22.08 10.19 -8.11
N ARG A 420 -22.16 11.48 -7.73
CA ARG A 420 -22.80 11.91 -6.48
C ARG A 420 -24.29 11.60 -6.45
N GLU A 421 -25.02 11.84 -7.53
CA GLU A 421 -26.46 11.59 -7.59
C GLU A 421 -26.80 10.11 -7.46
N HIS A 422 -25.98 9.22 -8.03
CA HIS A 422 -26.21 7.78 -7.94
C HIS A 422 -25.77 7.22 -6.59
N ASP A 423 -24.68 7.70 -6.00
CA ASP A 423 -24.30 7.36 -4.63
C ASP A 423 -25.41 7.77 -3.64
N LEU A 424 -25.89 9.02 -3.71
CA LEU A 424 -26.97 9.53 -2.85
C LEU A 424 -28.30 8.81 -3.07
N ALA A 425 -28.67 8.51 -4.33
CA ALA A 425 -29.90 7.78 -4.60
C ALA A 425 -29.84 6.34 -4.07
N ALA A 426 -28.68 5.67 -4.17
CA ALA A 426 -28.51 4.32 -3.68
C ALA A 426 -28.43 4.24 -2.14
N GLU A 427 -28.07 5.32 -1.45
CA GLU A 427 -28.22 5.41 0.01
C GLU A 427 -29.69 5.37 0.43
N THR A 428 -30.58 6.01 -0.35
CA THR A 428 -32.02 6.05 -0.04
C THR A 428 -32.79 4.80 -0.47
N ASP A 429 -32.42 4.20 -1.59
CA ASP A 429 -33.06 3.03 -2.18
C ASP A 429 -32.01 2.15 -2.87
N PRO A 430 -31.31 1.29 -2.09
CA PRO A 430 -30.20 0.51 -2.63
C PRO A 430 -30.72 -0.53 -3.63
N PRO A 431 -30.09 -0.65 -4.81
CA PRO A 431 -30.45 -1.72 -5.74
C PRO A 431 -30.16 -3.09 -5.12
N PRO A 432 -30.98 -4.12 -5.44
CA PRO A 432 -30.82 -5.46 -4.88
C PRO A 432 -29.42 -6.00 -5.17
N GLU A 433 -28.86 -6.76 -4.24
CA GLU A 433 -27.59 -7.45 -4.45
C GLU A 433 -27.72 -8.47 -5.57
N PRO A 434 -26.69 -8.59 -6.44
CA PRO A 434 -26.67 -9.63 -7.45
C PRO A 434 -26.74 -11.00 -6.78
N ALA A 435 -27.51 -11.91 -7.37
CA ALA A 435 -27.52 -13.29 -6.92
C ALA A 435 -26.08 -13.84 -6.96
N PRO A 436 -25.64 -14.59 -5.93
CA PRO A 436 -24.32 -15.18 -5.94
C PRO A 436 -24.16 -16.04 -7.20
N PRO A 437 -22.95 -16.07 -7.81
CA PRO A 437 -22.73 -16.84 -9.03
C PRO A 437 -23.23 -18.28 -8.84
N PRO A 438 -23.92 -18.86 -9.84
CA PRO A 438 -24.19 -20.29 -9.81
C PRO A 438 -22.83 -20.98 -9.79
N VAL A 439 -22.52 -21.62 -8.66
CA VAL A 439 -21.24 -22.29 -8.45
C VAL A 439 -21.08 -23.31 -9.57
N GLN A 440 -20.18 -23.02 -10.50
CA GLN A 440 -19.76 -23.96 -11.53
C GLN A 440 -19.16 -25.13 -10.76
N ARG A 441 -19.92 -26.23 -10.69
CA ARG A 441 -19.57 -27.44 -9.96
C ARG A 441 -18.32 -28.04 -10.61
N CYS A 442 -17.15 -27.60 -10.18
CA CYS A 442 -16.01 -28.49 -10.10
C CYS A 442 -16.34 -29.54 -9.04
N LEU A 443 -16.36 -30.79 -9.47
CA LEU A 443 -16.56 -31.96 -8.63
C LEU A 443 -15.49 -31.98 -7.51
N ALA A 444 -15.87 -31.71 -6.27
CA ALA A 444 -15.36 -32.36 -5.03
C ALA A 444 -15.93 -31.69 -3.75
N ASP A 445 -16.74 -32.48 -3.02
CA ASP A 445 -17.13 -32.45 -1.59
C ASP A 445 -17.69 -31.20 -0.88
N PRO A 446 -18.55 -31.36 0.15
CA PRO A 446 -19.26 -30.27 0.82
C PRO A 446 -18.32 -29.56 1.82
N VAL A 447 -17.66 -28.48 1.39
CA VAL A 447 -16.70 -27.76 2.26
C VAL A 447 -17.38 -26.64 3.05
N ARG A 448 -17.11 -26.60 4.36
CA ARG A 448 -17.45 -25.54 5.31
C ARG A 448 -16.99 -24.15 4.79
N PRO A 449 -17.67 -23.04 5.15
CA PRO A 449 -17.22 -21.70 4.75
C PRO A 449 -15.77 -21.43 5.21
N PRO A 450 -14.99 -20.65 4.43
CA PRO A 450 -13.60 -20.37 4.75
C PRO A 450 -13.46 -19.53 6.02
N LEU A 451 -12.39 -19.75 6.77
CA LEU A 451 -11.99 -18.87 7.88
C LEU A 451 -11.37 -17.59 7.30
N ARG A 452 -12.00 -16.44 7.57
CA ARG A 452 -11.50 -15.14 7.13
C ARG A 452 -10.66 -14.49 8.22
N VAL A 453 -9.44 -14.13 7.89
CA VAL A 453 -8.47 -13.53 8.81
C VAL A 453 -7.99 -12.20 8.24
N ALA A 454 -8.14 -11.11 8.99
CA ALA A 454 -7.53 -9.82 8.62
C ALA A 454 -6.24 -9.56 9.38
N PHE A 455 -5.25 -9.01 8.69
CA PHE A 455 -4.01 -8.50 9.25
C PHE A 455 -4.04 -6.97 9.12
N ALA A 456 -4.21 -6.27 10.25
CA ALA A 456 -4.18 -4.81 10.30
C ALA A 456 -2.73 -4.36 10.56
N GLY A 457 -2.02 -4.05 9.48
CA GLY A 457 -0.60 -3.71 9.44
C GLY A 457 0.24 -4.86 8.90
N MET A 458 0.79 -4.70 7.71
CA MET A 458 1.62 -5.68 7.00
C MET A 458 3.08 -5.21 6.92
N GLY A 459 3.60 -4.64 8.00
CA GLY A 459 5.05 -4.59 8.21
C GLY A 459 5.63 -5.96 8.59
N PRO A 460 6.88 -6.02 9.06
CA PRO A 460 7.57 -7.30 9.30
C PRO A 460 6.85 -8.26 10.26
N ARG A 461 6.12 -7.75 11.26
CA ARG A 461 5.36 -8.59 12.21
C ARG A 461 4.15 -9.24 11.53
N GLY A 462 3.36 -8.48 10.76
CA GLY A 462 2.24 -9.04 9.98
C GLY A 462 2.72 -10.06 8.96
N LEU A 463 3.80 -9.74 8.24
CA LEU A 463 4.45 -10.67 7.30
C LEU A 463 4.94 -11.95 7.99
N SER A 464 5.54 -11.85 9.18
CA SER A 464 6.01 -13.04 9.90
C SER A 464 4.89 -14.00 10.29
N VAL A 465 3.70 -13.50 10.67
CA VAL A 465 2.54 -14.35 10.96
C VAL A 465 1.99 -14.98 9.69
N LEU A 466 1.92 -14.21 8.60
CA LEU A 466 1.46 -14.74 7.31
C LEU A 466 2.41 -15.81 6.75
N GLU A 467 3.72 -15.60 6.85
CA GLU A 467 4.74 -16.59 6.47
C GLU A 467 4.58 -17.88 7.27
N ARG A 468 4.43 -17.78 8.60
CA ARG A 468 4.20 -18.96 9.44
C ARG A 468 2.88 -19.65 9.12
N LEU A 469 1.81 -18.89 8.88
CA LEU A 469 0.49 -19.43 8.52
C LEU A 469 0.54 -20.21 7.20
N ALA A 470 1.22 -19.66 6.18
CA ALA A 470 1.41 -20.33 4.90
C ALA A 470 2.24 -21.61 5.05
N ALA A 471 3.31 -21.58 5.86
CA ALA A 471 4.12 -22.76 6.16
C ALA A 471 3.32 -23.87 6.87
N HIS A 472 2.47 -23.50 7.84
CA HIS A 472 1.56 -24.45 8.51
C HIS A 472 0.54 -25.04 7.54
N CYS A 473 -0.11 -24.20 6.72
CA CYS A 473 -1.09 -24.64 5.71
C CYS A 473 -0.47 -25.62 4.70
N ALA A 474 0.79 -25.41 4.31
CA ALA A 474 1.49 -26.28 3.38
C ALA A 474 1.87 -27.63 4.02
N ALA A 475 2.23 -27.65 5.30
CA ALA A 475 2.58 -28.87 6.03
C ALA A 475 1.35 -29.68 6.46
N HIS A 476 0.29 -29.00 6.91
CA HIS A 476 -0.91 -29.62 7.46
C HIS A 476 -2.15 -28.84 6.97
N PRO A 477 -2.71 -29.16 5.80
CA PRO A 477 -3.89 -28.47 5.28
C PRO A 477 -5.08 -28.52 6.27
N PRO A 478 -5.67 -27.38 6.65
CA PRO A 478 -6.77 -27.32 7.62
C PRO A 478 -8.09 -27.88 7.05
N GLY A 479 -9.03 -28.18 7.95
CA GLY A 479 -10.36 -28.72 7.62
C GLY A 479 -11.28 -27.74 6.86
N ARG A 480 -11.05 -26.44 7.01
CA ARG A 480 -11.63 -25.36 6.19
C ARG A 480 -10.54 -24.53 5.53
N ARG A 481 -10.85 -23.96 4.36
CA ARG A 481 -9.95 -23.00 3.68
C ARG A 481 -9.78 -21.73 4.51
N ILE A 482 -8.67 -21.03 4.33
CA ILE A 482 -8.36 -19.77 4.98
C ILE A 482 -8.25 -18.66 3.93
N GLU A 483 -8.96 -17.55 4.15
CA GLU A 483 -8.84 -16.30 3.39
C GLU A 483 -8.15 -15.25 4.26
N ALA A 484 -6.91 -14.90 3.93
CA ALA A 484 -6.12 -13.89 4.63
C ALA A 484 -6.19 -12.54 3.90
N TYR A 485 -6.62 -11.49 4.59
CA TYR A 485 -6.65 -10.12 4.11
C TYR A 485 -5.45 -9.36 4.69
N ALA A 486 -4.44 -9.13 3.87
CA ALA A 486 -3.22 -8.40 4.20
C ALA A 486 -3.45 -6.89 4.02
N ILE A 487 -3.83 -6.18 5.09
CA ILE A 487 -4.30 -4.79 5.05
C ILE A 487 -3.20 -3.83 5.54
N ASP A 488 -2.68 -2.99 4.65
CA ASP A 488 -1.73 -1.93 4.99
C ASP A 488 -1.82 -0.78 3.96
N PRO A 489 -1.79 0.50 4.38
CA PRO A 489 -1.81 1.62 3.44
C PRO A 489 -0.46 1.81 2.70
N HIS A 490 0.59 1.10 3.13
CA HIS A 490 1.91 1.08 2.50
C HIS A 490 2.16 -0.27 1.80
N GLU A 491 3.39 -0.50 1.34
CA GLU A 491 3.78 -1.75 0.67
C GLU A 491 3.67 -2.95 1.63
N ALA A 492 2.79 -3.90 1.33
CA ALA A 492 2.63 -5.12 2.13
C ALA A 492 3.94 -5.91 2.19
N GLY A 493 4.33 -6.31 3.39
CA GLY A 493 5.64 -6.88 3.74
C GLY A 493 6.56 -5.84 4.39
N ALA A 494 6.82 -4.74 3.68
CA ALA A 494 7.75 -3.69 4.11
C ALA A 494 7.12 -2.71 5.13
N GLY A 495 5.86 -2.37 4.93
CA GLY A 495 5.10 -1.42 5.74
C GLY A 495 5.66 0.01 5.72
N ARG A 496 5.22 0.81 6.69
CA ARG A 496 5.55 2.25 6.81
C ARG A 496 7.04 2.58 7.00
N ILE A 497 7.77 1.72 7.72
CA ILE A 497 9.13 2.01 8.20
C ILE A 497 10.21 1.55 7.22
N TRP A 498 10.01 0.41 6.56
CA TRP A 498 11.03 -0.21 5.71
C TRP A 498 10.76 0.00 4.22
N ARG A 499 10.28 1.20 3.85
CA ARG A 499 9.92 1.51 2.47
C ARG A 499 11.06 1.23 1.49
N THR A 500 10.72 0.69 0.32
CA THR A 500 11.65 0.38 -0.77
C THR A 500 12.19 1.65 -1.46
N ASP A 501 11.49 2.77 -1.34
CA ASP A 501 11.81 4.06 -1.95
C ASP A 501 12.41 5.10 -0.97
N GLN A 502 12.76 4.69 0.26
CA GLN A 502 13.39 5.61 1.23
C GLN A 502 14.84 5.94 0.86
N SER A 503 15.37 6.98 1.50
CA SER A 503 16.73 7.48 1.29
C SER A 503 17.77 6.35 1.31
N PRO A 504 18.70 6.28 0.32
CA PRO A 504 19.77 5.29 0.29
C PRO A 504 20.70 5.41 1.50
N TRP A 505 20.69 6.59 2.13
CA TRP A 505 21.57 6.91 3.24
C TRP A 505 21.07 6.34 4.55
N PHE A 506 19.85 5.80 4.67
CA PHE A 506 19.40 5.22 5.93
C PHE A 506 19.92 3.80 6.04
N LEU A 507 20.68 3.52 7.10
CA LEU A 507 21.28 2.20 7.32
C LEU A 507 20.50 1.42 8.37
N MET A 508 20.48 0.10 8.20
CA MET A 508 20.17 -0.80 9.31
C MET A 508 21.25 -0.67 10.39
N ASN A 509 20.86 -0.88 11.64
CA ASN A 509 21.82 -0.98 12.73
C ASN A 509 22.18 -2.42 13.07
N THR A 510 21.60 -3.43 12.39
CA THR A 510 21.91 -4.87 12.56
C THR A 510 22.70 -5.39 11.35
N PRO A 511 23.76 -6.21 11.55
CA PRO A 511 24.52 -6.80 10.44
C PRO A 511 23.62 -7.62 9.52
N ALA A 512 23.83 -7.55 8.20
CA ALA A 512 22.96 -8.20 7.21
C ALA A 512 22.90 -9.72 7.39
N GLN A 513 24.03 -10.36 7.72
CA GLN A 513 24.11 -11.79 8.00
C GLN A 513 23.34 -12.24 9.25
N GLU A 514 22.97 -11.33 10.16
CA GLU A 514 22.14 -11.65 11.33
C GLU A 514 20.63 -11.47 11.06
N VAL A 515 20.22 -11.18 9.82
CA VAL A 515 18.83 -10.83 9.49
C VAL A 515 18.23 -11.89 8.58
N THR A 516 17.07 -12.43 8.98
CA THR A 516 16.22 -13.23 8.09
C THR A 516 14.74 -13.01 8.41
N MET A 517 13.90 -13.22 7.40
CA MET A 517 12.43 -13.24 7.52
C MET A 517 11.82 -14.61 7.23
N PHE A 518 12.59 -15.55 6.68
CA PHE A 518 12.15 -16.93 6.53
C PHE A 518 12.26 -17.67 7.86
N SER A 519 11.28 -18.51 8.16
CA SER A 519 11.31 -19.36 9.35
C SER A 519 12.26 -20.57 9.23
N GLY A 520 12.93 -20.77 8.09
CA GLY A 520 13.98 -21.78 7.96
C GLY A 520 14.98 -21.40 6.86
N PRO A 521 16.17 -22.04 6.86
CA PRO A 521 17.20 -21.77 5.86
C PRO A 521 16.76 -22.19 4.46
N ALA A 522 17.39 -21.65 3.43
CA ALA A 522 17.19 -22.10 2.05
C ALA A 522 17.56 -23.59 1.91
N ASP A 523 16.80 -24.31 1.09
CA ASP A 523 17.09 -25.69 0.70
C ASP A 523 17.26 -25.80 -0.82
N ALA A 524 17.38 -27.02 -1.37
CA ALA A 524 17.55 -27.22 -2.82
C ALA A 524 16.29 -26.89 -3.64
N GLY A 525 15.16 -26.57 -2.99
CA GLY A 525 13.92 -26.19 -3.63
C GLY A 525 13.80 -24.68 -3.83
N PRO A 526 12.69 -24.22 -4.47
CA PRO A 526 12.41 -22.80 -4.55
C PRO A 526 12.16 -22.21 -3.16
N HIS A 527 12.57 -20.95 -2.99
CA HIS A 527 12.33 -20.19 -1.76
C HIS A 527 10.83 -20.04 -1.51
N ARG A 528 10.41 -20.36 -0.29
CA ARG A 528 9.01 -20.49 0.12
C ARG A 528 8.87 -20.28 1.63
N PRO A 529 7.64 -20.12 2.17
CA PRO A 529 7.43 -20.13 3.61
C PRO A 529 8.11 -21.33 4.28
N GLY A 530 8.90 -21.09 5.33
CA GLY A 530 9.69 -22.11 6.02
C GLY A 530 11.06 -22.43 5.44
N ALA A 531 11.41 -21.93 4.24
CA ALA A 531 12.73 -22.18 3.63
C ALA A 531 13.14 -21.06 2.65
N GLY A 532 14.11 -20.24 3.04
CA GLY A 532 14.65 -19.20 2.16
C GLY A 532 15.89 -18.50 2.71
N PRO A 533 16.51 -17.61 1.90
CA PRO A 533 17.78 -16.99 2.20
C PRO A 533 17.65 -15.94 3.30
N SER A 534 18.70 -15.75 4.08
CA SER A 534 18.93 -14.56 4.90
C SER A 534 19.06 -13.29 4.05
N LEU A 535 19.01 -12.12 4.67
CA LEU A 535 19.19 -10.84 3.98
C LEU A 535 20.56 -10.76 3.29
N ALA A 536 21.63 -11.23 3.93
CA ALA A 536 22.97 -11.22 3.35
C ALA A 536 23.08 -12.11 2.11
N GLU A 537 22.55 -13.33 2.19
CA GLU A 537 22.54 -14.28 1.06
C GLU A 537 21.73 -13.71 -0.11
N TRP A 538 20.53 -13.19 0.17
CA TRP A 538 19.68 -12.59 -0.86
C TRP A 538 20.32 -11.33 -1.48
N TRP A 539 20.92 -10.46 -0.67
CA TRP A 539 21.52 -9.23 -1.17
C TRP A 539 22.73 -9.52 -2.06
N ALA A 540 23.54 -10.51 -1.71
CA ALA A 540 24.67 -10.96 -2.53
C ALA A 540 24.24 -11.52 -3.90
N GLU A 541 23.04 -12.09 -4.00
CA GLU A 541 22.47 -12.56 -5.26
C GLU A 541 21.80 -11.43 -6.07
N ASP A 542 21.07 -10.54 -5.39
CA ASP A 542 20.30 -9.45 -6.02
C ASP A 542 21.19 -8.30 -6.54
N ASP A 543 22.24 -7.96 -5.81
CA ASP A 543 23.18 -6.88 -6.16
C ASP A 543 24.63 -7.24 -5.76
N PRO A 544 25.27 -8.17 -6.49
CA PRO A 544 26.60 -8.68 -6.14
C PRO A 544 27.70 -7.62 -6.09
N GLU A 545 27.52 -6.50 -6.80
CA GLU A 545 28.52 -5.42 -6.89
C GLU A 545 28.53 -4.51 -5.65
N HIS A 546 27.38 -4.33 -5.01
CA HIS A 546 27.23 -3.42 -3.86
C HIS A 546 26.91 -4.14 -2.55
N ALA A 547 26.72 -5.46 -2.59
CA ALA A 547 26.42 -6.24 -1.40
C ALA A 547 27.61 -6.25 -0.42
N GLU A 548 27.30 -5.96 0.84
CA GLU A 548 28.21 -6.14 1.97
C GLU A 548 27.60 -7.16 2.95
N PRO A 549 27.74 -8.48 2.70
CA PRO A 549 27.12 -9.53 3.53
C PRO A 549 27.45 -9.44 5.03
N GLU A 550 28.68 -9.06 5.35
CA GLU A 550 29.17 -8.86 6.73
C GLU A 550 28.87 -7.43 7.26
N GLY A 551 28.43 -6.53 6.37
CA GLY A 551 28.16 -5.13 6.65
C GLY A 551 26.73 -4.84 7.07
N TYR A 552 26.31 -3.59 6.87
CA TYR A 552 25.00 -3.10 7.28
C TYR A 552 24.23 -2.61 6.06
N ALA A 553 23.17 -3.34 5.70
CA ALA A 553 22.38 -2.99 4.53
C ALA A 553 21.70 -1.62 4.68
N PRO A 554 21.58 -0.83 3.60
CA PRO A 554 20.63 0.28 3.55
C PRO A 554 19.21 -0.22 3.87
N ARG A 555 18.41 0.58 4.61
CA ARG A 555 17.05 0.20 4.99
C ARG A 555 16.15 -0.07 3.79
N ARG A 556 16.37 0.64 2.68
CA ARG A 556 15.68 0.37 1.40
C ARG A 556 15.97 -1.03 0.84
N VAL A 557 17.19 -1.56 1.04
CA VAL A 557 17.57 -2.92 0.63
C VAL A 557 16.82 -3.94 1.47
N TYR A 558 16.72 -3.72 2.79
CA TYR A 558 15.89 -4.56 3.64
C TYR A 558 14.39 -4.47 3.30
N GLY A 559 13.91 -3.30 2.91
CA GLY A 559 12.58 -3.12 2.33
C GLY A 559 12.32 -4.01 1.11
N ARG A 560 13.29 -4.03 0.18
CA ARG A 560 13.24 -4.90 -1.01
C ARG A 560 13.27 -6.38 -0.63
N TYR A 561 14.06 -6.77 0.37
CA TYR A 561 14.06 -8.13 0.91
C TYR A 561 12.70 -8.52 1.53
N LEU A 562 12.03 -7.61 2.24
CA LEU A 562 10.68 -7.86 2.78
C LEU A 562 9.64 -8.03 1.67
N ALA A 563 9.70 -7.20 0.62
CA ALA A 563 8.85 -7.33 -0.56
C ALA A 563 9.09 -8.66 -1.29
N TYR A 564 10.37 -9.05 -1.41
CA TYR A 564 10.77 -10.35 -1.95
C TYR A 564 10.18 -11.53 -1.15
N VAL A 565 10.27 -11.49 0.19
CA VAL A 565 9.69 -12.53 1.06
C VAL A 565 8.17 -12.61 0.86
N MET A 566 7.48 -11.47 0.83
CA MET A 566 6.03 -11.41 0.56
C MET A 566 5.69 -12.04 -0.80
N GLU A 567 6.46 -11.73 -1.85
CA GLU A 567 6.27 -12.30 -3.18
C GLU A 567 6.47 -13.83 -3.18
N ARG A 568 7.48 -14.33 -2.47
CA ARG A 568 7.72 -15.78 -2.34
C ARG A 568 6.59 -16.49 -1.59
N VAL A 569 6.04 -15.86 -0.54
CA VAL A 569 4.87 -16.37 0.19
C VAL A 569 3.69 -16.52 -0.79
N GLU A 570 3.39 -15.48 -1.58
CA GLU A 570 2.25 -15.49 -2.52
C GLU A 570 2.42 -16.47 -3.68
N ALA A 571 3.64 -16.58 -4.22
CA ALA A 571 3.95 -17.46 -5.34
C ALA A 571 3.85 -18.95 -4.97
N THR A 572 3.84 -19.29 -3.67
CA THR A 572 3.90 -20.68 -3.18
C THR A 572 2.74 -21.04 -2.24
N LEU A 573 1.63 -20.28 -2.30
CA LEU A 573 0.46 -20.53 -1.47
C LEU A 573 -0.14 -21.93 -1.70
N PRO A 574 -0.41 -22.70 -0.64
CA PRO A 574 -1.12 -23.98 -0.77
C PRO A 574 -2.60 -23.74 -1.14
N PRO A 575 -3.30 -24.69 -1.78
CA PRO A 575 -4.69 -24.53 -2.20
C PRO A 575 -5.70 -24.21 -1.09
N CYS A 576 -5.34 -24.45 0.17
CA CYS A 576 -6.16 -24.16 1.34
C CYS A 576 -6.03 -22.72 1.85
N LEU A 577 -5.08 -21.91 1.33
CA LEU A 577 -4.85 -20.53 1.76
C LEU A 577 -4.92 -19.57 0.57
N THR A 578 -5.75 -18.54 0.68
CA THR A 578 -5.78 -17.41 -0.26
C THR A 578 -5.35 -16.15 0.46
N VAL A 579 -4.53 -15.31 -0.18
CA VAL A 579 -4.08 -14.02 0.36
C VAL A 579 -4.59 -12.89 -0.53
N HIS A 580 -5.22 -11.90 0.08
CA HIS A 580 -5.70 -10.68 -0.57
C HIS A 580 -4.91 -9.48 -0.06
N ARG A 581 -4.10 -8.85 -0.92
CA ARG A 581 -3.49 -7.55 -0.60
C ARG A 581 -4.56 -6.46 -0.64
N VAL A 582 -4.69 -5.73 0.46
CA VAL A 582 -5.66 -4.63 0.59
C VAL A 582 -4.88 -3.35 0.92
N PRO A 583 -4.54 -2.51 -0.08
CA PRO A 583 -3.77 -1.28 0.14
C PRO A 583 -4.63 -0.19 0.77
N ALA A 584 -4.96 -0.37 2.05
CA ALA A 584 -5.86 0.48 2.82
C ALA A 584 -5.45 0.49 4.30
N ARG A 585 -5.98 1.44 5.05
CA ARG A 585 -5.89 1.44 6.52
C ARG A 585 -7.21 0.96 7.12
N VAL A 586 -7.14 0.06 8.10
CA VAL A 586 -8.31 -0.24 8.96
C VAL A 586 -8.50 0.94 9.91
N ILE A 587 -9.68 1.56 9.92
CA ILE A 587 -9.99 2.73 10.75
C ILE A 587 -10.99 2.42 11.87
N CYS A 588 -11.63 1.26 11.83
CA CYS A 588 -12.64 0.82 12.81
C CYS A 588 -12.83 -0.70 12.68
N ALA A 589 -13.06 -1.36 13.81
CA ALA A 589 -13.27 -2.81 13.89
C ALA A 589 -14.42 -3.12 14.87
N ASP A 590 -15.64 -3.18 14.35
CA ASP A 590 -16.83 -3.46 15.16
C ASP A 590 -16.97 -4.98 15.36
N ARG A 591 -17.51 -5.40 16.52
CA ARG A 591 -17.96 -6.79 16.73
C ARG A 591 -19.46 -6.88 16.52
N VAL A 592 -19.90 -7.81 15.67
CA VAL A 592 -21.33 -8.13 15.53
C VAL A 592 -21.59 -9.60 15.86
N PRO A 593 -22.75 -9.96 16.45
CA PRO A 593 -23.10 -11.35 16.74
C PRO A 593 -23.10 -12.19 15.45
N GLY A 594 -22.46 -13.36 15.48
CA GLY A 594 -22.48 -14.30 14.35
C GLY A 594 -23.89 -14.84 14.08
N ALA A 595 -24.21 -15.07 12.80
CA ALA A 595 -25.53 -15.49 12.33
C ALA A 595 -26.01 -16.88 12.83
N GLU A 596 -25.17 -17.64 13.54
CA GLU A 596 -25.54 -18.96 14.09
C GLU A 596 -26.20 -18.90 15.48
N GLY A 597 -26.22 -17.73 16.14
CA GLY A 597 -26.80 -17.57 17.48
C GLY A 597 -28.31 -17.29 17.56
N ALA A 598 -29.01 -17.13 16.43
CA ALA A 598 -30.41 -16.69 16.40
C ALA A 598 -31.44 -17.82 16.23
N ALA A 599 -31.00 -19.07 16.04
CA ALA A 599 -31.89 -20.21 15.82
C ALA A 599 -31.52 -21.40 16.74
N GLY A 600 -31.82 -21.28 18.02
CA GLY A 600 -31.54 -22.37 18.96
C GLY A 600 -31.85 -22.09 20.43
N ALA A 601 -32.92 -21.35 20.74
CA ALA A 601 -33.37 -21.16 22.11
C ALA A 601 -34.69 -21.90 22.36
N THR A 602 -34.68 -23.24 22.27
CA THR A 602 -35.68 -24.09 22.93
C THR A 602 -35.06 -25.43 23.36
N GLY A 603 -34.76 -25.53 24.65
CA GLY A 603 -34.87 -26.74 25.48
C GLY A 603 -33.81 -27.84 25.35
N ALA A 604 -32.93 -27.95 26.35
CA ALA A 604 -32.80 -29.12 27.24
C ALA A 604 -31.49 -29.02 28.05
N GLU A 605 -31.61 -29.19 29.37
CA GLU A 605 -30.53 -29.19 30.35
C GLU A 605 -29.76 -30.53 30.41
N GLU A 606 -28.49 -30.39 30.81
CA GLU A 606 -27.60 -31.34 31.52
C GLU A 606 -26.99 -32.58 30.83
N ALA A 607 -25.67 -32.55 30.62
CA ALA A 607 -24.70 -33.38 31.37
C ALA A 607 -23.22 -33.09 31.00
N GLY A 608 -22.45 -32.58 31.98
CA GLY A 608 -21.02 -32.87 32.22
C GLY A 608 -19.99 -32.66 31.09
N GLY A 609 -19.51 -31.43 30.91
CA GLY A 609 -18.29 -31.11 30.18
C GLY A 609 -18.04 -29.61 30.24
N VAL A 610 -16.80 -29.18 30.51
CA VAL A 610 -16.40 -27.77 30.62
C VAL A 610 -16.71 -27.07 29.29
N ALA A 611 -17.88 -26.41 29.25
CA ALA A 611 -18.43 -25.79 28.05
C ALA A 611 -17.74 -24.44 27.80
N GLY A 612 -17.10 -24.32 26.65
CA GLY A 612 -16.63 -23.05 26.11
C GLY A 612 -17.80 -22.13 25.78
N THR A 613 -17.91 -21.03 26.51
CA THR A 613 -18.82 -19.93 26.21
C THR A 613 -18.01 -18.65 25.97
N GLY A 614 -17.50 -18.51 24.74
CA GLY A 614 -16.96 -17.25 24.22
C GLY A 614 -17.56 -17.03 22.83
N GLY A 615 -18.74 -16.39 22.78
CA GLY A 615 -19.56 -16.27 21.58
C GLY A 615 -18.78 -15.75 20.37
N GLY A 616 -18.81 -16.52 19.29
CA GLY A 616 -18.22 -16.22 17.99
C GLY A 616 -18.88 -15.00 17.34
N GLY A 617 -18.39 -13.81 17.69
CA GLY A 617 -18.68 -12.58 16.97
C GLY A 617 -17.74 -12.44 15.78
N ILE A 618 -18.28 -11.99 14.65
CA ILE A 618 -17.50 -11.62 13.47
C ILE A 618 -17.04 -10.16 13.61
N HIS A 619 -15.87 -9.85 13.06
CA HIS A 619 -15.36 -8.49 12.97
C HIS A 619 -15.84 -7.84 11.69
N ARG A 620 -16.36 -6.62 11.81
CA ARG A 620 -16.68 -5.74 10.70
C ARG A 620 -15.66 -4.61 10.66
N LEU A 621 -14.71 -4.71 9.75
CA LEU A 621 -13.60 -3.78 9.60
C LEU A 621 -13.96 -2.70 8.57
N ARG A 622 -13.97 -1.45 8.99
CA ARG A 622 -14.12 -0.32 8.06
C ARG A 622 -12.75 0.19 7.66
N LEU A 623 -12.54 0.36 6.36
CA LEU A 623 -11.31 0.87 5.78
C LEU A 623 -11.39 2.38 5.55
N ASP A 624 -10.25 3.06 5.49
CA ASP A 624 -10.12 4.48 5.17
C ASP A 624 -10.68 4.88 3.79
N ARG A 625 -10.75 3.91 2.87
CA ARG A 625 -11.37 4.06 1.55
C ARG A 625 -12.89 3.89 1.54
N GLY A 626 -13.49 3.52 2.68
CA GLY A 626 -14.93 3.36 2.86
C GLY A 626 -15.45 1.93 2.77
N ASP A 627 -14.64 0.99 2.25
CA ASP A 627 -14.99 -0.43 2.18
C ASP A 627 -15.16 -1.03 3.58
N VAL A 628 -15.97 -2.08 3.65
CA VAL A 628 -16.18 -2.86 4.87
C VAL A 628 -15.84 -4.33 4.63
N LEU A 629 -14.91 -4.87 5.41
CA LEU A 629 -14.53 -6.28 5.38
C LEU A 629 -15.09 -7.01 6.60
N THR A 630 -15.77 -8.13 6.37
CA THR A 630 -16.24 -8.99 7.45
C THR A 630 -15.32 -10.20 7.59
N VAL A 631 -14.70 -10.35 8.75
CA VAL A 631 -13.72 -11.41 9.03
C VAL A 631 -13.99 -12.11 10.36
N ASP A 632 -13.54 -13.35 10.49
CA ASP A 632 -13.69 -14.15 11.70
C ASP A 632 -12.60 -13.87 12.73
N ARG A 633 -11.41 -13.47 12.26
CA ARG A 633 -10.24 -13.20 13.09
C ARG A 633 -9.55 -11.91 12.66
N LEU A 634 -8.98 -11.21 13.64
CA LEU A 634 -8.20 -9.99 13.43
C LEU A 634 -6.80 -10.15 14.05
N VAL A 635 -5.76 -9.78 13.32
CA VAL A 635 -4.37 -9.72 13.80
C VAL A 635 -3.93 -8.25 13.77
N LEU A 636 -3.67 -7.68 14.93
CA LEU A 636 -3.23 -6.30 15.12
C LEU A 636 -1.70 -6.22 15.10
N THR A 637 -1.15 -5.69 14.01
CA THR A 637 0.30 -5.53 13.76
C THR A 637 0.62 -4.11 13.25
N THR A 638 -0.08 -3.09 13.77
CA THR A 638 -0.14 -1.70 13.26
C THR A 638 1.19 -0.92 13.33
N GLY A 639 2.19 -1.42 14.04
CA GLY A 639 3.54 -0.83 14.08
C GLY A 639 3.67 0.37 15.02
N HIS A 640 4.52 1.34 14.67
CA HIS A 640 4.77 2.51 15.52
C HIS A 640 3.54 3.42 15.60
N PRO A 641 3.14 3.85 16.82
CA PRO A 641 1.98 4.70 17.00
C PRO A 641 2.24 6.11 16.49
N VAL A 642 1.17 6.89 16.33
CA VAL A 642 1.25 8.33 16.08
C VAL A 642 0.58 9.02 17.26
N ASN A 643 1.36 9.47 18.24
CA ASN A 643 0.78 10.00 19.48
C ASN A 643 0.29 11.45 19.32
N GLU A 644 -0.66 11.83 20.17
CA GLU A 644 -0.98 13.24 20.43
C GLU A 644 0.27 13.96 20.93
N PRO A 645 0.58 15.17 20.39
CA PRO A 645 1.73 15.93 20.84
C PRO A 645 1.55 16.31 22.31
N ASP A 646 2.59 16.19 23.12
CA ASP A 646 2.56 16.61 24.51
C ASP A 646 2.46 18.15 24.65
N ALA A 647 2.36 18.65 25.88
CA ALA A 647 2.23 20.10 26.13
C ALA A 647 3.41 20.90 25.58
N GLN A 648 4.63 20.38 25.67
CA GLN A 648 5.84 21.03 25.19
C GLN A 648 5.89 21.02 23.66
N GLN A 649 5.56 19.89 23.03
CA GLN A 649 5.51 19.75 21.58
C GLN A 649 4.43 20.67 20.97
N ARG A 650 3.25 20.77 21.60
CA ARG A 650 2.21 21.74 21.19
C ARG A 650 2.70 23.18 21.31
N ALA A 651 3.41 23.52 22.38
CA ALA A 651 3.99 24.84 22.55
C ALA A 651 5.00 25.17 21.45
N TRP A 652 5.87 24.22 21.07
CA TRP A 652 6.80 24.40 19.95
C TRP A 652 6.12 24.51 18.59
N GLN A 653 5.09 23.70 18.33
CA GLN A 653 4.27 23.80 17.10
C GLN A 653 3.63 25.18 16.98
N GLU A 654 2.99 25.65 18.04
CA GLU A 654 2.34 26.95 18.08
C GLU A 654 3.34 28.10 17.97
N PHE A 655 4.50 27.98 18.63
CA PHE A 655 5.58 28.95 18.53
C PHE A 655 6.06 29.10 17.07
N ALA A 656 6.36 27.98 16.39
CA ALA A 656 6.76 28.00 14.98
C ALA A 656 5.67 28.61 14.08
N ARG A 657 4.40 28.24 14.31
CA ARG A 657 3.27 28.77 13.52
C ARG A 657 3.13 30.30 13.65
N THR A 658 3.36 30.84 14.84
CA THR A 658 3.14 32.27 15.13
C THR A 658 4.35 33.16 14.77
N HIS A 659 5.57 32.63 14.83
CA HIS A 659 6.79 33.44 14.63
C HIS A 659 7.48 33.21 13.27
N SER A 660 7.02 32.25 12.47
CA SER A 660 7.57 32.00 11.14
C SER A 660 7.16 33.08 10.14
N THR A 661 8.13 33.62 9.40
CA THR A 661 7.90 34.61 8.33
C THR A 661 8.55 34.15 7.02
N PRO A 662 8.13 34.66 5.85
CA PRO A 662 8.78 34.32 4.59
C PRO A 662 10.28 34.66 4.55
N ALA A 663 10.69 35.72 5.26
CA ALA A 663 12.10 36.13 5.34
C ALA A 663 12.92 35.31 6.34
N ARG A 664 12.28 34.73 7.36
CA ARG A 664 12.90 33.90 8.39
C ARG A 664 11.96 32.74 8.74
N PRO A 665 12.03 31.62 8.01
CA PRO A 665 11.17 30.49 8.28
C PRO A 665 11.59 29.82 9.58
N VAL A 666 10.70 29.84 10.58
CA VAL A 666 10.86 29.14 11.85
C VAL A 666 10.06 27.85 11.78
N ARG A 667 10.68 26.71 12.14
CA ARG A 667 10.05 25.39 11.96
C ARG A 667 10.28 24.47 13.15
N TYR A 668 9.24 23.75 13.55
CA TYR A 668 9.36 22.59 14.43
C TYR A 668 9.00 21.32 13.66
N VAL A 669 9.92 20.35 13.64
CA VAL A 669 9.73 19.03 13.02
C VAL A 669 9.48 18.02 14.15
N PRO A 670 8.23 17.49 14.28
CA PRO A 670 7.90 16.56 15.35
C PRO A 670 8.59 15.21 15.18
N GLY A 671 8.71 14.49 16.30
CA GLY A 671 9.36 13.18 16.35
C GLY A 671 8.60 12.11 15.58
N GLY A 672 9.35 11.25 14.89
CA GLY A 672 8.83 10.22 14.00
C GLY A 672 9.95 9.42 13.35
N SER A 673 9.61 8.68 12.30
CA SER A 673 10.61 8.05 11.45
C SER A 673 11.24 9.07 10.51
N ALA A 674 12.57 9.01 10.29
CA ALA A 674 13.28 10.01 9.50
C ALA A 674 12.78 10.13 8.05
N ASN A 675 12.29 9.03 7.46
CA ASN A 675 11.72 9.01 6.11
C ASN A 675 10.41 9.79 5.97
N GLU A 676 9.77 10.17 7.08
CA GLU A 676 8.52 10.94 7.09
C GLU A 676 8.74 12.39 7.55
N MET A 677 9.94 12.72 8.00
CA MET A 677 10.30 14.07 8.37
C MET A 677 10.54 14.92 7.10
N PRO A 678 10.03 16.16 7.01
CA PRO A 678 10.25 17.04 5.87
C PRO A 678 11.65 17.68 5.92
N LEU A 679 12.69 16.85 5.95
CA LEU A 679 14.09 17.29 6.11
C LEU A 679 14.59 18.07 4.89
N ALA A 680 14.05 17.79 3.70
CA ALA A 680 14.35 18.49 2.47
C ALA A 680 13.96 19.99 2.50
N ASP A 681 12.94 20.34 3.31
CA ASP A 681 12.41 21.71 3.42
C ASP A 681 13.29 22.62 4.31
N ILE A 682 14.28 22.06 5.00
CA ILE A 682 15.19 22.82 5.86
C ILE A 682 16.10 23.68 4.97
N PRO A 683 16.13 25.03 5.16
CA PRO A 683 16.97 25.90 4.34
C PRO A 683 18.47 25.64 4.56
N ALA A 684 19.26 25.81 3.50
CA ALA A 684 20.71 25.83 3.58
C ALA A 684 21.18 26.93 4.54
N GLY A 685 22.21 26.65 5.35
CA GLY A 685 22.74 27.58 6.34
C GLY A 685 21.85 27.88 7.55
N ALA A 686 20.64 27.29 7.64
CA ALA A 686 19.78 27.46 8.81
C ALA A 686 20.45 26.89 10.08
N SER A 687 20.18 27.51 11.23
CA SER A 687 20.59 26.95 12.53
C SER A 687 19.54 25.94 12.99
N VAL A 688 19.92 24.66 13.06
CA VAL A 688 19.01 23.53 13.30
C VAL A 688 19.33 22.88 14.64
N GLY A 689 18.43 22.96 15.61
CA GLY A 689 18.52 22.18 16.85
C GLY A 689 18.00 20.77 16.65
N VAL A 690 18.70 19.75 17.14
CA VAL A 690 18.25 18.35 17.08
C VAL A 690 18.18 17.74 18.49
N ILE A 691 16.97 17.36 18.89
CA ILE A 691 16.69 16.75 20.20
C ILE A 691 16.95 15.25 20.12
N GLY A 692 17.92 14.78 20.89
CA GLY A 692 18.31 13.38 20.96
C GLY A 692 19.38 13.01 19.92
N MET A 693 20.34 12.19 20.35
CA MET A 693 21.41 11.64 19.50
C MET A 693 21.30 10.11 19.42
N GLY A 694 20.08 9.61 19.18
CA GLY A 694 19.75 8.18 19.02
C GLY A 694 19.95 7.67 17.58
N LEU A 695 19.32 6.55 17.21
CA LEU A 695 19.45 5.99 15.85
C LEU A 695 18.87 6.93 14.78
N THR A 696 17.68 7.51 15.00
CA THR A 696 17.04 8.46 14.08
C THR A 696 17.90 9.70 13.84
N PHE A 697 18.71 10.13 14.82
CA PHE A 697 19.62 11.26 14.65
C PHE A 697 20.62 11.04 13.51
N TYR A 698 21.13 9.82 13.33
CA TYR A 698 22.06 9.52 12.24
C TYR A 698 21.38 9.56 10.87
N ASP A 699 20.10 9.19 10.79
CA ASP A 699 19.32 9.33 9.56
C ASP A 699 19.09 10.81 9.23
N VAL A 700 18.72 11.62 10.23
CA VAL A 700 18.60 13.09 10.09
C VAL A 700 19.93 13.70 9.65
N LEU A 701 21.03 13.31 10.27
CA LEU A 701 22.36 13.81 9.95
C LEU A 701 22.76 13.44 8.51
N ALA A 702 22.52 12.20 8.09
CA ALA A 702 22.81 11.75 6.75
C ALA A 702 22.00 12.51 5.69
N GLU A 703 20.71 12.73 5.92
CA GLU A 703 19.85 13.47 4.97
C GLU A 703 20.24 14.96 4.88
N LEU A 704 20.63 15.57 5.99
CA LEU A 704 21.06 16.97 6.03
C LEU A 704 22.50 17.21 5.55
N THR A 705 23.23 16.14 5.23
CA THR A 705 24.64 16.20 4.77
C THR A 705 24.81 15.52 3.41
N LEU A 706 24.78 14.19 3.36
CA LEU A 706 24.83 13.40 2.12
C LEU A 706 23.65 13.73 1.21
N GLY A 707 22.43 13.85 1.76
CA GLY A 707 21.24 14.27 1.01
C GLY A 707 21.31 15.70 0.45
N ARG A 708 22.25 16.52 0.94
CA ARG A 708 22.54 17.87 0.42
C ARG A 708 23.69 17.91 -0.60
N GLY A 709 24.33 16.77 -0.85
CA GLY A 709 25.41 16.62 -1.82
C GLY A 709 26.81 16.75 -1.22
N GLY A 710 26.95 16.85 0.10
CA GLY A 710 28.26 16.75 0.74
C GLY A 710 28.79 15.32 0.70
N THR A 711 30.10 15.16 0.80
CA THR A 711 30.76 13.86 0.60
C THR A 711 31.79 13.57 1.69
N PHE A 712 31.94 12.30 2.06
CA PHE A 712 33.04 11.85 2.91
C PHE A 712 34.15 11.24 2.06
N THR A 713 35.39 11.61 2.35
CA THR A 713 36.59 11.06 1.71
C THR A 713 37.55 10.53 2.77
N ASP A 714 38.39 9.57 2.41
CA ASP A 714 39.45 9.09 3.29
C ASP A 714 40.55 10.14 3.44
N GLY A 715 40.88 10.51 4.68
CA GLY A 715 41.96 11.41 5.04
C GLY A 715 43.19 10.73 5.64
N GLY A 716 43.27 9.40 5.63
CA GLY A 716 44.35 8.60 6.22
C GLY A 716 44.17 8.31 7.70
N ASP A 717 43.88 9.32 8.53
CA ASP A 717 43.61 9.18 9.98
C ASP A 717 42.12 9.00 10.31
N GLY A 718 41.26 8.93 9.28
CA GLY A 718 39.81 8.82 9.38
C GLY A 718 39.10 9.58 8.25
N LEU A 719 37.77 9.63 8.31
CA LEU A 719 36.98 10.34 7.32
C LEU A 719 37.13 11.86 7.44
N VAL A 720 37.20 12.52 6.29
CA VAL A 720 37.12 13.98 6.13
C VAL A 720 35.81 14.28 5.40
N TYR A 721 35.04 15.23 5.93
CA TYR A 721 33.82 15.69 5.29
C TYR A 721 34.07 16.91 4.41
N LEU A 722 33.58 16.86 3.17
CA LEU A 722 33.62 17.96 2.21
C LEU A 722 32.19 18.52 2.05
N PRO A 723 31.89 19.72 2.61
CA PRO A 723 30.58 20.33 2.50
C PRO A 723 30.25 20.72 1.05
N SER A 724 28.98 20.59 0.68
CA SER A 724 28.44 21.11 -0.59
C SER A 724 28.12 22.61 -0.54
N GLY A 725 28.04 23.20 0.65
CA GLY A 725 27.57 24.56 0.90
C GLY A 725 26.04 24.68 1.04
N LYS A 726 25.32 23.55 1.00
CA LYS A 726 23.86 23.48 1.17
C LYS A 726 23.44 22.94 2.54
N GLU A 727 24.39 22.53 3.35
CA GLU A 727 24.17 21.99 4.68
C GLU A 727 23.63 23.09 5.63
N PRO A 728 22.76 22.74 6.60
CA PRO A 728 22.50 23.59 7.75
C PRO A 728 23.63 23.49 8.78
N ARG A 729 23.62 24.40 9.76
CA ARG A 729 24.44 24.29 10.98
C ARG A 729 23.65 23.49 12.03
N ILE A 730 24.16 22.33 12.43
CA ILE A 730 23.41 21.34 13.24
C ILE A 730 23.87 21.39 14.69
N LEU A 731 22.97 21.77 15.60
CA LEU A 731 23.21 21.81 17.05
C LEU A 731 22.46 20.69 17.76
N ALA A 732 23.19 19.64 18.15
CA ALA A 732 22.59 18.42 18.69
C ALA A 732 22.68 18.35 20.22
N GLY A 733 21.66 17.77 20.87
CA GLY A 733 21.62 17.61 22.32
C GLY A 733 21.21 16.20 22.76
N SER A 734 21.85 15.67 23.79
CA SER A 734 21.43 14.45 24.48
C SER A 734 21.61 14.59 25.99
N ARG A 735 20.96 13.72 26.77
CA ARG A 735 21.06 13.74 28.24
C ARG A 735 22.51 13.61 28.73
N GLY A 736 23.26 12.65 28.17
CA GLY A 736 24.67 12.41 28.53
C GLY A 736 25.67 13.31 27.82
N GLY A 737 25.25 14.10 26.83
CA GLY A 737 26.14 14.87 25.96
C GLY A 737 26.89 14.03 24.91
N VAL A 738 26.59 12.73 24.82
CA VAL A 738 27.20 11.79 23.88
C VAL A 738 26.14 11.14 22.97
N PRO A 739 26.49 10.72 21.74
CA PRO A 739 25.64 9.84 20.95
C PRO A 739 25.63 8.41 21.52
N LEU A 740 24.89 7.49 20.87
CA LEU A 740 24.96 6.06 21.17
C LEU A 740 26.39 5.51 21.04
N LEU A 741 26.75 4.50 21.86
CA LEU A 741 28.06 3.84 21.73
C LEU A 741 28.19 3.18 20.36
N THR A 742 29.38 3.24 19.78
CA THR A 742 29.68 2.61 18.49
C THR A 742 29.59 1.10 18.62
N ARG A 743 28.95 0.44 17.66
CA ARG A 743 28.88 -1.02 17.63
C ARG A 743 30.23 -1.63 17.30
N GLY A 744 30.63 -2.66 18.04
CA GLY A 744 31.84 -3.43 17.73
C GLY A 744 31.73 -4.15 16.39
N VAL A 745 32.87 -4.35 15.69
CA VAL A 745 32.95 -5.27 14.54
C VAL A 745 32.28 -6.59 14.95
N ASN A 746 31.36 -7.09 14.14
CA ASN A 746 30.73 -8.37 14.44
C ASN A 746 31.70 -9.51 14.10
N GLN A 747 32.14 -10.23 15.12
CA GLN A 747 33.04 -11.39 15.02
C GLN A 747 32.34 -12.72 15.31
N LYS A 748 31.06 -12.63 15.68
CA LYS A 748 30.21 -13.79 16.01
C LYS A 748 29.54 -14.30 14.73
N ASP A 749 29.65 -15.60 14.50
CA ASP A 749 28.91 -16.31 13.45
C ASP A 749 27.39 -16.07 13.58
N PRO A 750 26.62 -15.99 12.49
CA PRO A 750 25.16 -15.79 12.54
C PRO A 750 24.41 -16.81 13.40
N LEU A 751 24.93 -18.04 13.53
CA LEU A 751 24.37 -19.12 14.32
C LEU A 751 24.93 -19.17 15.75
N HIS A 752 25.85 -18.26 16.10
CA HIS A 752 26.45 -18.20 17.43
C HIS A 752 25.38 -18.03 18.51
N ARG A 753 25.48 -18.85 19.57
CA ARG A 753 24.62 -18.75 20.74
C ARG A 753 25.46 -18.46 21.97
N TYR A 754 25.23 -17.29 22.54
CA TYR A 754 25.75 -16.97 23.85
C TYR A 754 25.08 -17.86 24.91
N ARG A 755 25.89 -18.41 25.81
CA ARG A 755 25.42 -19.18 26.96
C ARG A 755 25.80 -18.44 28.24
N PRO A 756 24.86 -17.76 28.90
CA PRO A 756 25.16 -17.12 30.17
C PRO A 756 25.45 -18.15 31.24
N VAL A 757 26.38 -17.86 32.16
CA VAL A 757 26.74 -18.76 33.28
C VAL A 757 26.17 -18.28 34.62
N LEU A 758 25.98 -16.97 34.77
CA LEU A 758 25.37 -16.34 35.94
C LEU A 758 23.94 -15.88 35.64
N PHE A 759 23.70 -15.13 34.57
CA PHE A 759 22.38 -14.60 34.22
C PHE A 759 21.56 -15.59 33.37
N THR A 760 21.33 -16.79 33.90
CA THR A 760 20.69 -17.90 33.15
C THR A 760 19.16 -17.84 33.19
N PRO A 761 18.45 -18.36 32.16
CA PRO A 761 17.00 -18.49 32.16
C PRO A 761 16.47 -19.25 33.39
N GLU A 762 17.11 -20.34 33.79
CA GLU A 762 16.69 -21.19 34.91
C GLU A 762 16.85 -20.46 36.25
N ARG A 763 17.88 -19.64 36.40
CA ARG A 763 18.08 -18.81 37.59
C ARG A 763 17.01 -17.73 37.67
N MET A 764 16.74 -17.03 36.57
CA MET A 764 15.73 -15.97 36.52
C MET A 764 14.31 -16.52 36.71
N ALA A 765 14.01 -17.70 36.15
CA ALA A 765 12.74 -18.40 36.38
C ALA A 765 12.53 -18.78 37.86
N ARG A 766 13.57 -19.32 38.53
CA ARG A 766 13.53 -19.60 39.98
C ARG A 766 13.34 -18.33 40.80
N LEU A 767 14.02 -17.25 40.44
CA LEU A 767 13.88 -15.96 41.12
C LEU A 767 12.44 -15.43 41.00
N ARG A 768 11.87 -15.47 39.79
CA ARG A 768 10.48 -15.06 39.53
C ARG A 768 9.48 -15.93 40.29
N ALA A 769 9.63 -17.25 40.29
CA ALA A 769 8.72 -18.16 40.98
C ALA A 769 8.71 -17.98 42.51
N GLY A 770 9.86 -17.65 43.12
CA GLY A 770 9.96 -17.50 44.57
C GLY A 770 9.59 -16.12 45.11
N HIS A 771 9.68 -15.06 44.29
CA HIS A 771 9.65 -13.67 44.77
C HIS A 771 8.90 -12.68 43.86
N ALA A 772 8.14 -13.12 42.86
CA ALA A 772 7.36 -12.20 42.01
C ALA A 772 6.25 -11.48 42.81
N PRO A 773 5.96 -10.20 42.50
CA PRO A 773 6.67 -9.34 41.53
C PRO A 773 8.06 -8.91 42.01
N LEU A 774 9.04 -8.85 41.10
CA LEU A 774 10.45 -8.58 41.42
C LEU A 774 10.80 -7.08 41.40
N ASP A 775 11.80 -6.68 42.17
CA ASP A 775 12.52 -5.43 41.98
C ASP A 775 13.72 -5.68 41.03
N PHE A 776 13.67 -5.10 39.84
CA PHE A 776 14.70 -5.29 38.82
C PHE A 776 16.05 -4.76 39.27
N GLU A 777 16.10 -3.55 39.86
CA GLU A 777 17.36 -2.92 40.25
C GLU A 777 18.05 -3.71 41.37
N ARG A 778 17.28 -4.22 42.34
CA ARG A 778 17.81 -4.91 43.51
C ARG A 778 18.04 -6.41 43.29
N SER A 779 17.15 -7.08 42.55
CA SER A 779 17.14 -8.54 42.47
C SER A 779 17.63 -9.09 41.14
N VAL A 780 17.62 -8.31 40.05
CA VAL A 780 17.89 -8.79 38.68
C VAL A 780 19.16 -8.17 38.11
N LEU A 781 19.29 -6.85 38.20
CA LEU A 781 20.43 -6.09 37.68
C LEU A 781 21.78 -6.56 38.24
N PRO A 782 21.93 -6.94 39.54
CA PRO A 782 23.21 -7.44 40.04
C PRO A 782 23.67 -8.70 39.31
N TRP A 783 22.77 -9.63 39.00
CA TRP A 783 23.08 -10.84 38.22
C TRP A 783 23.47 -10.49 36.79
N LEU A 784 22.76 -9.54 36.16
CA LEU A 784 23.09 -9.07 34.82
C LEU A 784 24.48 -8.41 34.78
N LEU A 785 24.79 -7.55 35.77
CA LEU A 785 26.09 -6.91 35.89
C LEU A 785 27.20 -7.92 36.17
N ALA A 786 26.94 -8.96 36.97
CA ALA A 786 27.91 -10.02 37.20
C ALA A 786 28.23 -10.79 35.91
N GLU A 787 27.23 -11.09 35.08
CA GLU A 787 27.42 -11.70 33.76
C GLU A 787 28.25 -10.80 32.83
N VAL A 788 27.84 -9.52 32.70
CA VAL A 788 28.54 -8.50 31.88
C VAL A 788 30.00 -8.38 32.29
N ASN A 789 30.27 -8.32 33.60
CA ASN A 789 31.63 -8.21 34.11
C ASN A 789 32.44 -9.51 33.98
N THR A 790 31.80 -10.67 34.03
CA THR A 790 32.47 -11.95 33.79
C THR A 790 33.00 -11.96 32.37
N VAL A 791 32.21 -11.54 31.38
CA VAL A 791 32.67 -11.40 29.99
C VAL A 791 33.76 -10.35 29.84
N LEU A 792 33.61 -9.17 30.47
CA LEU A 792 34.62 -8.11 30.43
C LEU A 792 35.99 -8.63 30.89
N LEU A 793 36.02 -9.22 32.08
CA LEU A 793 37.25 -9.68 32.72
C LEU A 793 37.82 -10.93 32.03
N ALA A 794 36.97 -11.87 31.62
CA ALA A 794 37.39 -13.03 30.83
C ALA A 794 38.02 -12.60 29.49
N THR A 795 37.48 -11.57 28.84
CA THR A 795 38.05 -11.05 27.58
C THR A 795 39.40 -10.38 27.81
N ARG A 796 39.56 -9.57 28.87
CA ARG A 796 40.86 -9.00 29.27
C ARG A 796 41.89 -10.10 29.59
N ILE A 797 41.48 -11.14 30.33
CA ILE A 797 42.34 -12.30 30.64
C ILE A 797 42.73 -13.01 29.34
N ARG A 798 41.77 -13.22 28.43
CA ARG A 798 42.03 -13.88 27.14
C ARG A 798 43.10 -13.14 26.32
N GLN A 799 43.05 -11.81 26.30
CA GLN A 799 44.01 -10.99 25.55
C GLN A 799 45.45 -11.13 26.08
N VAL A 800 45.63 -11.33 27.39
CA VAL A 800 46.96 -11.38 28.02
C VAL A 800 47.46 -12.81 28.21
N HIS A 801 46.59 -13.73 28.60
CA HIS A 801 46.94 -15.10 29.06
C HIS A 801 46.34 -16.21 28.19
N GLY A 802 45.59 -15.87 27.16
CA GLY A 802 44.99 -16.83 26.23
C GLY A 802 43.63 -17.40 26.66
N PRO A 803 42.98 -18.17 25.77
CA PRO A 803 41.60 -18.63 25.95
C PRO A 803 41.42 -19.63 27.11
N ASP A 804 42.46 -20.41 27.44
CA ASP A 804 42.39 -21.40 28.53
C ASP A 804 42.25 -20.73 29.90
N ALA A 805 43.05 -19.70 30.15
CA ALA A 805 42.96 -18.91 31.38
C ALA A 805 41.61 -18.19 31.51
N ALA A 806 41.04 -17.72 30.39
CA ALA A 806 39.73 -17.09 30.38
C ALA A 806 38.59 -18.10 30.68
N ARG A 807 38.70 -19.33 30.18
CA ARG A 807 37.76 -20.43 30.51
C ARG A 807 37.85 -20.79 31.99
N GLU A 808 39.05 -21.03 32.51
CA GLU A 808 39.28 -21.30 33.93
C GLU A 808 38.70 -20.19 34.83
N PHE A 809 38.94 -18.93 34.47
CA PHE A 809 38.36 -17.79 35.19
C PHE A 809 36.83 -17.81 35.18
N THR A 810 36.22 -18.11 34.03
CA THR A 810 34.75 -18.15 33.90
C THR A 810 34.14 -19.27 34.74
N GLU A 811 34.74 -20.46 34.72
CA GLU A 811 34.31 -21.61 35.55
C GLU A 811 34.42 -21.28 37.05
N ARG A 812 35.52 -20.66 37.47
CA ARG A 812 35.70 -20.21 38.86
C ARG A 812 34.72 -19.11 39.25
N ALA A 813 34.39 -18.20 38.34
CA ALA A 813 33.39 -17.17 38.56
C ALA A 813 31.98 -17.76 38.71
N GLU A 814 31.62 -18.74 37.87
CA GLU A 814 30.35 -19.46 37.96
C GLU A 814 30.18 -20.14 39.32
N GLU A 815 31.21 -20.85 39.79
CA GLU A 815 31.18 -21.54 41.08
C GLU A 815 31.15 -20.54 42.26
N ALA A 816 32.03 -19.53 42.25
CA ALA A 816 32.15 -18.57 43.35
C ALA A 816 30.92 -17.66 43.50
N LEU A 817 30.20 -17.39 42.41
CA LEU A 817 29.00 -16.55 42.39
C LEU A 817 27.71 -17.38 42.30
N ALA A 818 27.78 -18.70 42.53
CA ALA A 818 26.64 -19.60 42.41
C ALA A 818 25.44 -19.15 43.27
N LEU A 819 25.70 -18.59 44.45
CA LEU A 819 24.66 -18.17 45.42
C LEU A 819 24.36 -16.66 45.40
N ALA A 820 25.34 -15.80 45.10
CA ALA A 820 25.17 -14.35 45.13
C ALA A 820 26.04 -13.63 44.07
N PRO A 821 25.54 -12.56 43.40
CA PRO A 821 26.24 -11.87 42.31
C PRO A 821 27.18 -10.74 42.81
N GLU A 822 28.13 -11.08 43.67
CA GLU A 822 29.02 -10.08 44.28
C GLU A 822 30.20 -9.67 43.38
N LEU A 823 30.13 -8.48 42.77
CA LEU A 823 31.23 -7.92 41.95
C LEU A 823 32.60 -7.89 42.67
N PRO A 824 32.73 -7.63 43.99
CA PRO A 824 34.01 -7.68 44.67
C PRO A 824 34.68 -9.07 44.65
N VAL A 825 33.90 -10.15 44.61
CA VAL A 825 34.44 -11.52 44.47
C VAL A 825 35.07 -11.68 43.09
N LEU A 826 34.37 -11.24 42.04
CA LEU A 826 34.84 -11.30 40.65
C LEU A 826 36.13 -10.49 40.45
N GLN A 827 36.20 -9.28 41.03
CA GLN A 827 37.39 -8.43 41.03
C GLN A 827 38.59 -9.13 41.68
N ARG A 828 38.40 -9.78 42.85
CA ARG A 828 39.47 -10.52 43.54
C ARG A 828 39.97 -11.71 42.71
N LEU A 829 39.06 -12.44 42.05
CA LEU A 829 39.43 -13.54 41.14
C LEU A 829 40.27 -13.03 39.97
N ALA A 830 39.85 -11.95 39.32
CA ALA A 830 40.54 -11.36 38.17
C ALA A 830 41.92 -10.76 38.54
N ALA A 831 42.06 -10.20 39.74
CA ALA A 831 43.33 -9.66 40.23
C ALA A 831 44.46 -10.71 40.26
N GLY A 832 44.12 -12.00 40.44
CA GLY A 832 45.07 -13.11 40.37
C GLY A 832 45.76 -13.26 39.01
N TYR A 833 45.14 -12.76 37.94
CA TYR A 833 45.65 -12.82 36.56
C TYR A 833 46.47 -11.58 36.17
N ARG A 834 46.78 -10.64 37.08
CA ARG A 834 47.63 -9.45 36.78
C ARG A 834 47.15 -8.59 35.59
N ILE A 835 45.84 -8.54 35.36
CA ILE A 835 45.17 -7.62 34.44
C ILE A 835 44.53 -6.46 35.21
N ASP A 836 43.94 -5.47 34.54
CA ASP A 836 43.04 -4.51 35.19
C ASP A 836 41.77 -5.24 35.71
N PRO A 837 41.62 -5.42 37.03
CA PRO A 837 40.53 -6.19 37.58
C PRO A 837 39.27 -5.35 37.81
N LEU A 838 39.28 -4.05 37.46
CA LEU A 838 38.18 -3.15 37.77
C LEU A 838 36.90 -3.53 37.00
N PRO A 839 35.81 -3.87 37.70
CA PRO A 839 34.53 -4.13 37.08
C PRO A 839 33.79 -2.83 36.74
N LEU A 840 32.83 -2.92 35.83
CA LEU A 840 31.76 -1.96 35.65
C LEU A 840 30.79 -2.07 36.84
N THR A 841 30.75 -1.03 37.66
CA THR A 841 29.83 -0.95 38.81
C THR A 841 28.39 -0.62 38.40
N GLY A 842 28.18 -0.18 37.17
CA GLY A 842 26.88 0.09 36.57
C GLY A 842 27.00 0.51 35.11
N LEU A 843 25.90 0.44 34.37
CA LEU A 843 25.87 0.82 32.95
C LEU A 843 25.82 2.34 32.74
N ASP A 844 25.40 3.11 33.75
CA ASP A 844 25.29 4.57 33.67
C ASP A 844 26.62 5.27 33.37
N ALA A 845 27.74 4.72 33.85
CA ALA A 845 29.07 5.25 33.56
C ALA A 845 29.38 5.25 32.06
N LEU A 846 28.82 4.30 31.30
CA LEU A 846 28.94 4.22 29.85
C LEU A 846 27.97 5.18 29.15
N ALA A 847 26.78 5.39 29.70
CA ALA A 847 25.75 6.25 29.12
C ALA A 847 25.91 7.74 29.43
N ARG A 848 26.64 8.08 30.50
CA ARG A 848 26.86 9.45 30.97
C ARG A 848 28.33 9.64 31.37
N PRO A 849 29.27 9.52 30.41
CA PRO A 849 30.70 9.49 30.69
C PRO A 849 31.24 10.79 31.31
N PHE A 850 30.52 11.89 31.17
CA PHE A 850 30.91 13.19 31.74
C PHE A 850 30.34 13.46 33.14
N GLY A 851 29.46 12.60 33.67
CA GLY A 851 28.89 12.76 35.02
C GLY A 851 28.39 14.19 35.27
N GLU A 852 28.91 14.83 36.32
CA GLU A 852 28.62 16.23 36.72
C GLU A 852 29.68 17.25 36.25
N ARG A 853 30.58 16.86 35.34
CA ARG A 853 31.64 17.75 34.82
C ARG A 853 31.05 18.99 34.13
N ARG A 854 31.68 20.14 34.37
CA ARG A 854 31.43 21.42 33.68
C ARG A 854 32.58 21.74 32.74
N PHE A 855 32.28 22.48 31.67
CA PHE A 855 33.21 22.88 30.62
C PHE A 855 33.17 24.41 30.47
N GLY A 856 34.33 25.05 30.36
CA GLY A 856 34.49 26.50 30.25
C GLY A 856 34.19 27.06 28.85
N SER A 857 33.97 26.21 27.84
CA SER A 857 33.52 26.63 26.51
C SER A 857 32.97 25.46 25.69
N PRO A 858 32.21 25.72 24.60
CA PRO A 858 31.83 24.68 23.64
C PRO A 858 33.03 23.97 23.02
N ALA A 859 34.12 24.71 22.74
CA ALA A 859 35.35 24.13 22.17
C ALA A 859 36.04 23.14 23.12
N GLU A 860 36.07 23.44 24.43
CA GLU A 860 36.59 22.49 25.44
C GLU A 860 35.75 21.20 25.45
N PHE A 861 34.43 21.34 25.43
CA PHE A 861 33.52 20.20 25.38
C PHE A 861 33.70 19.37 24.11
N HIS A 862 33.76 19.99 22.93
CA HIS A 862 33.96 19.30 21.65
C HIS A 862 35.28 18.54 21.60
N LYS A 863 36.36 19.11 22.18
CA LYS A 863 37.65 18.42 22.29
C LYS A 863 37.52 17.14 23.12
N VAL A 864 36.93 17.23 24.30
CA VAL A 864 36.76 16.08 25.21
C VAL A 864 35.81 15.03 24.61
N LEU A 865 34.73 15.46 23.95
CA LEU A 865 33.82 14.57 23.23
C LEU A 865 34.54 13.83 22.08
N THR A 866 35.38 14.53 21.33
CA THR A 866 36.18 13.94 20.24
C THR A 866 37.13 12.87 20.77
N GLU A 867 37.84 13.13 21.86
CA GLU A 867 38.74 12.16 22.50
C GLU A 867 37.97 10.92 22.97
N TRP A 868 36.80 11.11 23.60
CA TRP A 868 35.95 10.02 24.04
C TRP A 868 35.41 9.17 22.87
N LEU A 869 34.91 9.80 21.81
CA LEU A 869 34.41 9.11 20.62
C LEU A 869 35.50 8.31 19.91
N ARG A 870 36.73 8.84 19.84
CA ARG A 870 37.88 8.10 19.28
C ARG A 870 38.24 6.88 20.11
N ALA A 871 38.19 6.98 21.44
CA ALA A 871 38.40 5.83 22.32
C ALA A 871 37.31 4.77 22.13
N ASP A 872 36.04 5.17 22.08
CA ASP A 872 34.91 4.28 21.85
C ASP A 872 34.97 3.57 20.47
N LEU A 873 35.40 4.30 19.44
CA LEU A 873 35.64 3.75 18.09
C LEU A 873 36.84 2.79 18.08
N GLY A 874 37.90 3.10 18.84
CA GLY A 874 39.03 2.19 19.07
C GLY A 874 38.58 0.86 19.67
N ASP A 875 37.76 0.91 20.72
CA ASP A 875 37.16 -0.29 21.31
C ASP A 875 36.24 -1.01 20.32
N ALA A 876 35.49 -0.28 19.48
CA ALA A 876 34.62 -0.85 18.46
C ALA A 876 35.39 -1.66 17.41
N ARG A 877 36.57 -1.18 17.00
CA ARG A 877 37.45 -1.87 16.03
C ARG A 877 38.02 -3.18 16.56
N LEU A 878 38.14 -3.33 17.90
CA LEU A 878 38.52 -4.61 18.52
C LEU A 878 37.42 -5.68 18.44
N GLY A 879 36.19 -5.30 18.11
CA GLY A 879 35.09 -6.22 17.84
C GLY A 879 34.31 -6.69 19.07
N ASN A 880 33.16 -7.33 18.83
CA ASN A 880 32.20 -7.77 19.85
C ASN A 880 32.52 -9.13 20.50
N ALA A 881 33.65 -9.74 20.14
CA ALA A 881 34.19 -10.89 20.84
C ALA A 881 35.51 -10.53 21.53
N ASP A 882 36.45 -9.92 20.81
CA ASP A 882 37.82 -9.68 21.29
C ASP A 882 38.01 -8.33 21.99
N GLY A 883 37.18 -7.34 21.71
CA GLY A 883 37.15 -6.07 22.43
C GLY A 883 36.47 -6.23 23.80
N PRO A 884 37.15 -6.02 24.94
CA PRO A 884 36.57 -6.30 26.25
C PRO A 884 35.30 -5.49 26.54
N MET A 885 35.31 -4.20 26.20
CA MET A 885 34.17 -3.31 26.41
C MET A 885 32.99 -3.66 25.50
N LYS A 886 33.26 -3.98 24.23
CA LYS A 886 32.21 -4.30 23.25
C LYS A 886 31.63 -5.69 23.45
N ALA A 887 32.45 -6.67 23.84
CA ALA A 887 31.97 -7.98 24.25
C ALA A 887 31.07 -7.90 25.48
N ALA A 888 31.45 -7.11 26.50
CA ALA A 888 30.65 -6.89 27.69
C ALA A 888 29.31 -6.17 27.38
N ALA A 889 29.33 -5.15 26.53
CA ALA A 889 28.11 -4.46 26.08
C ALA A 889 27.18 -5.37 25.28
N ASP A 890 27.74 -6.27 24.45
CA ASP A 890 26.99 -7.18 23.59
C ASP A 890 26.21 -8.26 24.39
N VAL A 891 26.62 -8.54 25.65
CA VAL A 891 25.86 -9.40 26.57
C VAL A 891 24.41 -8.96 26.70
N LEU A 892 24.14 -7.64 26.76
CA LEU A 892 22.77 -7.11 26.85
C LEU A 892 21.90 -7.52 25.66
N ARG A 893 22.49 -7.62 24.46
CA ARG A 893 21.80 -8.13 23.26
C ARG A 893 21.60 -9.64 23.36
N ASP A 894 22.62 -10.35 23.81
CA ASP A 894 22.64 -11.82 23.88
C ASP A 894 21.66 -12.38 24.92
N VAL A 895 21.54 -11.76 26.10
CA VAL A 895 20.63 -12.19 27.18
C VAL A 895 19.28 -11.50 27.16
N ARG A 896 18.97 -10.74 26.10
CA ARG A 896 17.72 -9.96 25.98
C ARG A 896 16.46 -10.79 26.25
N GLN A 897 16.43 -12.04 25.76
CA GLN A 897 15.30 -12.96 25.98
C GLN A 897 15.13 -13.31 27.47
N THR A 898 16.24 -13.49 28.19
CA THR A 898 16.23 -13.73 29.64
C THR A 898 15.71 -12.51 30.40
N ILE A 899 16.18 -11.30 30.06
CA ILE A 899 15.66 -10.05 30.65
C ILE A 899 14.15 -9.97 30.41
N ARG A 900 13.70 -10.21 29.18
CA ARG A 900 12.28 -10.17 28.84
C ARG A 900 11.45 -11.15 29.67
N SER A 901 11.93 -12.37 29.90
CA SER A 901 11.25 -13.38 30.72
C SER A 901 11.03 -12.97 32.18
N VAL A 902 11.73 -11.94 32.65
CA VAL A 902 11.58 -11.36 33.99
C VAL A 902 10.59 -10.20 34.00
N VAL A 903 10.53 -9.42 32.93
CA VAL A 903 9.79 -8.14 32.88
C VAL A 903 8.36 -8.32 32.38
N ASP A 904 8.15 -9.17 31.37
CA ASP A 904 6.86 -9.33 30.69
C ASP A 904 5.71 -9.69 31.65
N PHE A 905 4.52 -9.15 31.38
CA PHE A 905 3.27 -9.47 32.06
C PHE A 905 3.34 -9.25 33.59
N GLY A 906 3.80 -8.07 34.01
CA GLY A 906 3.80 -7.68 35.43
C GLY A 906 4.82 -8.46 36.27
N GLY A 907 5.91 -8.94 35.67
CA GLY A 907 6.96 -9.65 36.40
C GLY A 907 7.72 -8.79 37.42
N LEU A 908 7.62 -7.46 37.29
CA LEU A 908 8.21 -6.47 38.19
C LEU A 908 7.17 -5.79 39.08
N THR A 909 7.60 -5.21 40.20
CA THR A 909 6.75 -4.29 40.97
C THR A 909 6.41 -3.04 40.14
N PRO A 910 5.31 -2.32 40.42
CA PRO A 910 4.92 -1.13 39.65
C PRO A 910 6.05 -0.08 39.58
N ASP A 911 6.65 0.26 40.71
CA ASP A 911 7.78 1.21 40.76
C ASP A 911 9.02 0.71 40.02
N SER A 912 9.35 -0.57 40.17
CA SER A 912 10.47 -1.17 39.45
C SER A 912 10.22 -1.20 37.95
N HIS A 913 8.98 -1.42 37.49
CA HIS A 913 8.64 -1.40 36.08
C HIS A 913 8.75 0.03 35.52
N ARG A 914 8.28 1.04 36.26
CA ARG A 914 8.48 2.46 35.90
C ARG A 914 9.95 2.80 35.78
N TRP A 915 10.77 2.43 36.77
CA TRP A 915 12.21 2.65 36.74
C TRP A 915 12.88 1.90 35.57
N PHE A 916 12.44 0.67 35.30
CA PHE A 916 12.96 -0.14 34.19
C PHE A 916 12.74 0.56 32.84
N LEU A 917 11.53 1.06 32.57
CA LEU A 917 11.22 1.75 31.31
C LEU A 917 11.87 3.14 31.20
N THR A 918 11.94 3.90 32.30
CA THR A 918 12.40 5.30 32.27
C THR A 918 13.91 5.47 32.46
N THR A 919 14.56 4.54 33.15
CA THR A 919 15.99 4.61 33.51
C THR A 919 16.79 3.51 32.83
N PHE A 920 16.51 2.23 33.11
CA PHE A 920 17.33 1.12 32.62
C PHE A 920 17.23 0.94 31.10
N GLY A 921 16.02 0.87 30.54
CA GLY A 921 15.78 0.63 29.12
C GLY A 921 16.53 1.61 28.20
N PRO A 922 16.47 2.93 28.45
CA PRO A 922 17.23 3.90 27.68
C PRO A 922 18.75 3.76 27.81
N VAL A 923 19.26 3.39 28.99
CA VAL A 923 20.70 3.14 29.22
C VAL A 923 21.15 1.88 28.49
N ALA A 924 20.41 0.77 28.65
CA ALA A 924 20.68 -0.49 27.98
C ALA A 924 20.64 -0.34 26.44
N SER A 925 19.69 0.45 25.93
CA SER A 925 19.61 0.78 24.50
C SER A 925 20.85 1.56 24.04
N LEU A 926 21.26 2.59 24.79
CA LEU A 926 22.46 3.37 24.48
C LEU A 926 23.71 2.50 24.41
N VAL A 927 23.84 1.55 25.32
CA VAL A 927 25.02 0.67 25.41
C VAL A 927 25.04 -0.42 24.34
N SER A 928 23.88 -0.99 23.96
CA SER A 928 23.82 -2.23 23.16
C SER A 928 23.23 -2.11 21.75
N THR A 929 22.61 -0.98 21.39
CA THR A 929 21.92 -0.80 20.10
C THR A 929 22.62 0.16 19.14
N GLY A 930 23.89 0.45 19.43
CA GLY A 930 24.75 1.39 18.74
C GLY A 930 24.77 1.35 17.22
N PRO A 931 25.13 2.47 16.56
CA PRO A 931 25.26 2.52 15.11
C PRO A 931 26.52 1.79 14.60
N PRO A 932 26.59 1.49 13.30
CA PRO A 932 27.82 1.03 12.65
C PRO A 932 28.98 2.01 12.84
N GLN A 933 30.22 1.51 12.79
CA GLN A 933 31.44 2.33 12.93
C GLN A 933 31.50 3.50 11.96
N LEU A 934 31.06 3.28 10.72
CA LEU A 934 30.95 4.31 9.69
C LEU A 934 30.20 5.56 10.18
N ARG A 935 29.16 5.39 11.01
CA ARG A 935 28.39 6.53 11.54
C ARG A 935 29.14 7.34 12.58
N SER A 936 29.92 6.67 13.42
CA SER A 936 30.76 7.35 14.40
C SER A 936 31.93 8.07 13.72
N GLU A 937 32.48 7.51 12.64
CA GLU A 937 33.48 8.18 11.81
C GLU A 937 32.89 9.40 11.10
N GLN A 938 31.69 9.29 10.53
CA GLN A 938 30.97 10.42 9.95
C GLN A 938 30.66 11.51 10.99
N PHE A 939 30.27 11.13 12.21
CA PHE A 939 30.05 12.08 13.30
C PHE A 939 31.32 12.89 13.60
N LEU A 940 32.47 12.21 13.75
CA LEU A 940 33.76 12.85 13.99
C LEU A 940 34.16 13.79 12.84
N ALA A 941 33.96 13.37 11.60
CA ALA A 941 34.25 14.16 10.41
C ALA A 941 33.38 15.43 10.32
N LEU A 942 32.08 15.31 10.63
CA LEU A 942 31.15 16.44 10.63
C LEU A 942 31.40 17.42 11.77
N LEU A 943 31.81 16.91 12.94
CA LEU A 943 32.26 17.72 14.07
C LEU A 943 33.51 18.52 13.70
N ALA A 944 34.50 17.88 13.07
CA ALA A 944 35.72 18.53 12.62
C ALA A 944 35.47 19.59 11.52
N ALA A 945 34.49 19.34 10.65
CA ALA A 945 34.08 20.29 9.60
C ALA A 945 33.24 21.47 10.11
N GLY A 946 32.84 21.48 11.39
CA GLY A 946 31.99 22.53 11.97
C GLY A 946 30.53 22.51 11.46
N VAL A 947 30.10 21.41 10.84
CA VAL A 947 28.71 21.23 10.39
C VAL A 947 27.83 20.73 11.54
N LEU A 948 28.40 19.90 12.41
CA LEU A 948 27.76 19.35 13.60
C LEU A 948 28.41 19.92 14.87
N GLU A 949 27.61 20.48 15.76
CA GLU A 949 28.03 21.10 17.01
C GLU A 949 27.19 20.60 18.19
N PRO A 950 27.58 19.50 18.86
CA PRO A 950 26.89 19.02 20.05
C PRO A 950 26.96 20.06 21.18
N VAL A 951 25.84 20.38 21.81
CA VAL A 951 25.73 21.56 22.71
C VAL A 951 26.28 21.28 24.12
N GLY A 952 26.22 20.04 24.57
CA GLY A 952 26.70 19.63 25.90
C GLY A 952 25.77 18.66 26.63
N PRO A 953 26.19 18.12 27.78
CA PRO A 953 25.36 17.27 28.62
C PRO A 953 24.16 18.04 29.17
N GLY A 954 22.99 17.38 29.22
CA GLY A 954 21.77 17.99 29.74
C GLY A 954 21.28 19.20 28.92
N ALA A 955 21.53 19.19 27.60
CA ALA A 955 21.07 20.24 26.70
C ALA A 955 19.56 20.50 26.85
N ARG A 956 19.18 21.78 26.92
CA ARG A 956 17.80 22.27 27.08
C ARG A 956 17.41 23.04 25.84
N PHE A 957 16.25 22.69 25.27
CA PHE A 957 15.68 23.35 24.11
C PHE A 957 14.52 24.23 24.55
N GLY A 958 14.47 25.47 24.07
CA GLY A 958 13.51 26.48 24.49
C GLY A 958 13.06 27.38 23.34
N THR A 959 12.43 28.48 23.70
CA THR A 959 11.95 29.51 22.77
C THR A 959 12.35 30.89 23.28
N ASP A 960 12.70 31.78 22.37
CA ASP A 960 12.89 33.20 22.60
C ASP A 960 11.80 33.98 21.84
N PRO A 961 10.74 34.43 22.53
CA PRO A 961 9.65 35.19 21.90
C PRO A 961 10.07 36.57 21.39
N VAL A 962 11.15 37.17 21.91
CA VAL A 962 11.61 38.49 21.49
C VAL A 962 12.27 38.40 20.12
N GLU A 963 13.16 37.42 19.95
CA GLU A 963 13.83 37.14 18.67
C GLU A 963 12.96 36.31 17.70
N GLY A 964 11.88 35.72 18.21
CA GLY A 964 10.99 34.82 17.46
C GLY A 964 11.69 33.53 17.03
N ARG A 965 12.57 32.96 17.87
CA ARG A 965 13.39 31.78 17.53
C ARG A 965 13.31 30.69 18.58
N PHE A 966 13.68 29.48 18.18
CA PHE A 966 14.03 28.43 19.15
C PHE A 966 15.40 28.71 19.77
N THR A 967 15.69 28.09 20.90
CA THR A 967 16.99 28.21 21.58
C THR A 967 17.49 26.87 22.05
N VAL A 968 18.80 26.74 22.20
CA VAL A 968 19.44 25.59 22.85
C VAL A 968 20.60 26.04 23.72
N GLU A 969 20.76 25.42 24.89
CA GLU A 969 21.89 25.65 25.79
C GLU A 969 22.19 24.40 26.64
N SER A 970 23.40 24.33 27.20
CA SER A 970 23.73 23.38 28.28
C SER A 970 24.23 24.15 29.50
N ALA A 971 23.58 23.98 30.64
CA ALA A 971 24.00 24.60 31.91
C ALA A 971 25.38 24.11 32.41
N ARG A 972 25.97 23.10 31.75
CA ARG A 972 27.28 22.54 32.05
C ARG A 972 28.37 23.01 31.08
N VAL A 973 28.01 23.80 30.07
CA VAL A 973 28.95 24.36 29.09
C VAL A 973 28.76 25.87 29.06
N GLU A 974 29.75 26.61 29.55
CA GLU A 974 29.72 28.08 29.53
C GLU A 974 29.59 28.60 28.09
N ASN A 975 28.82 29.67 27.89
CA ASN A 975 28.58 30.31 26.60
C ASN A 975 28.02 29.35 25.51
N SER A 976 27.21 28.36 25.88
CA SER A 976 26.59 27.40 24.96
C SER A 976 25.25 27.84 24.37
N TRP A 977 24.66 28.94 24.87
CA TRP A 977 23.39 29.44 24.38
C TRP A 977 23.46 29.80 22.90
N THR A 978 22.58 29.21 22.09
CA THR A 978 22.51 29.46 20.65
C THR A 978 21.06 29.57 20.19
N PRO A 979 20.72 30.59 19.37
CA PRO A 979 19.41 30.71 18.75
C PRO A 979 19.29 29.85 17.50
N LEU A 980 18.10 29.32 17.24
CA LEU A 980 17.80 28.30 16.24
C LEU A 980 16.61 28.72 15.35
N ASP A 981 16.71 28.43 14.05
CA ASP A 981 15.63 28.64 13.09
C ASP A 981 14.72 27.40 12.99
N VAL A 982 15.30 26.22 13.15
CA VAL A 982 14.59 24.94 13.08
C VAL A 982 14.86 24.12 14.34
N LEU A 983 13.83 23.46 14.87
CA LEU A 983 13.94 22.47 15.93
C LEU A 983 13.41 21.12 15.43
N ILE A 984 14.26 20.10 15.43
CA ILE A 984 13.91 18.72 15.03
C ILE A 984 13.89 17.85 16.28
N ASP A 985 12.79 17.15 16.50
CA ASP A 985 12.73 16.09 17.50
C ASP A 985 13.17 14.76 16.86
N ALA A 986 14.39 14.30 17.13
CA ALA A 986 14.91 13.03 16.61
C ALA A 986 14.60 11.84 17.52
N ARG A 987 13.62 11.98 18.42
CA ARG A 987 13.10 10.87 19.25
C ARG A 987 11.92 10.23 18.53
N VAL A 988 11.91 8.91 18.46
CA VAL A 988 10.73 8.16 17.99
C VAL A 988 9.66 8.22 19.10
N PRO A 989 8.37 8.44 18.76
CA PRO A 989 7.29 8.40 19.74
C PRO A 989 7.32 7.11 20.56
N GLY A 990 7.19 7.24 21.88
CA GLY A 990 7.08 6.09 22.78
C GLY A 990 5.74 5.37 22.63
N THR A 991 5.67 4.12 23.09
CA THR A 991 4.41 3.39 23.12
C THR A 991 3.49 3.97 24.20
N ASP A 992 2.34 4.48 23.79
CA ASP A 992 1.26 4.91 24.68
C ASP A 992 -0.09 4.76 23.98
N LEU A 993 -0.82 3.71 24.37
CA LEU A 993 -2.13 3.37 23.83
C LEU A 993 -3.15 4.52 24.00
N THR A 994 -3.03 5.31 25.07
CA THR A 994 -3.98 6.39 25.36
C THR A 994 -3.69 7.66 24.55
N ALA A 995 -2.44 7.85 24.16
CA ALA A 995 -2.02 8.97 23.33
C ALA A 995 -2.11 8.66 21.82
N ASP A 996 -2.19 7.40 21.41
CA ASP A 996 -2.22 7.01 19.99
C ASP A 996 -3.41 7.67 19.25
N ARG A 997 -3.12 8.21 18.07
CA ARG A 997 -4.06 8.88 17.17
C ARG A 997 -4.60 7.98 16.08
N ASP A 998 -4.11 6.73 16.00
CA ASP A 998 -4.64 5.79 15.04
C ASP A 998 -6.15 5.56 15.29
N PRO A 999 -7.03 5.78 14.27
CA PRO A 999 -8.47 5.66 14.45
C PRO A 999 -8.94 4.28 14.91
N LEU A 1000 -8.27 3.20 14.48
CA LEU A 1000 -8.61 1.85 14.91
C LEU A 1000 -8.32 1.67 16.39
N ILE A 1001 -7.12 2.08 16.84
CA ILE A 1001 -6.71 1.97 18.25
C ILE A 1001 -7.64 2.79 19.15
N ARG A 1002 -7.96 4.03 18.75
CA ARG A 1002 -8.91 4.89 19.48
C ARG A 1002 -10.30 4.29 19.58
N GLY A 1003 -10.82 3.76 18.48
CA GLY A 1003 -12.12 3.10 18.46
C GLY A 1003 -12.15 1.90 19.40
N LEU A 1004 -11.18 1.00 19.28
CA LEU A 1004 -11.08 -0.18 20.15
C LEU A 1004 -10.98 0.18 21.64
N LEU A 1005 -10.22 1.23 21.97
CA LEU A 1005 -10.08 1.71 23.35
C LEU A 1005 -11.40 2.33 23.86
N ALA A 1006 -12.05 3.17 23.05
CA ALA A 1006 -13.33 3.80 23.40
C ALA A 1006 -14.46 2.76 23.59
N ASP A 1007 -14.45 1.70 22.79
CA ASP A 1007 -15.43 0.60 22.85
C ASP A 1007 -15.11 -0.44 23.96
N GLY A 1008 -14.04 -0.19 24.75
CA GLY A 1008 -13.56 -1.09 25.79
C GLY A 1008 -13.13 -2.47 25.28
N ARG A 1009 -12.81 -2.59 23.99
CA ARG A 1009 -12.32 -3.83 23.36
C ARG A 1009 -10.84 -4.07 23.63
N VAL A 1010 -10.10 -3.00 23.91
CA VAL A 1010 -8.71 -3.04 24.40
C VAL A 1010 -8.58 -2.10 25.59
N ARG A 1011 -7.58 -2.33 26.45
CA ARG A 1011 -7.23 -1.42 27.55
C ARG A 1011 -5.71 -1.28 27.70
N PRO A 1012 -5.22 -0.20 28.34
CA PRO A 1012 -3.81 -0.10 28.72
C PRO A 1012 -3.45 -1.17 29.76
N PHE A 1013 -2.26 -1.73 29.65
CA PHE A 1013 -1.71 -2.63 30.67
C PHE A 1013 -1.33 -1.85 31.92
N VAL A 1014 -2.01 -2.17 33.03
CA VAL A 1014 -1.76 -1.61 34.36
C VAL A 1014 -1.08 -2.69 35.20
N ASN A 1015 0.16 -2.44 35.60
CA ASN A 1015 0.86 -3.28 36.55
C ASN A 1015 0.44 -2.89 37.97
N ALA A 1016 -0.26 -3.78 38.68
CA ALA A 1016 -0.79 -3.52 40.01
C ALA A 1016 -0.30 -4.58 41.01
N THR A 1017 -0.14 -4.21 42.29
CA THR A 1017 0.19 -5.16 43.36
C THR A 1017 -0.74 -5.02 44.56
N GLU A 1018 -1.25 -6.16 45.07
CA GLU A 1018 -2.05 -6.20 46.30
C GLU A 1018 -1.24 -5.89 47.57
N ARG A 1019 0.10 -5.83 47.47
CA ARG A 1019 1.01 -5.73 48.63
C ARG A 1019 1.30 -4.30 49.10
N HIS A 1020 0.78 -3.27 48.44
CA HIS A 1020 0.96 -1.86 48.84
C HIS A 1020 -0.37 -1.11 48.73
N GLU A 1021 -0.88 -0.59 49.85
CA GLU A 1021 -1.93 0.44 49.86
C GLU A 1021 -1.25 1.82 49.87
N GLY A 1022 -1.34 2.60 48.77
CA GLY A 1022 -0.76 3.94 48.65
C GLY A 1022 -0.31 4.35 47.24
N ASP A 1023 0.26 5.55 47.11
CA ASP A 1023 0.86 6.05 45.86
C ASP A 1023 2.03 5.12 45.46
N GLY A 1024 1.98 4.53 44.25
CA GLY A 1024 2.94 3.50 43.80
C GLY A 1024 2.40 2.05 43.78
N ALA A 1025 1.14 1.83 44.18
CA ALA A 1025 0.48 0.51 44.10
C ALA A 1025 0.20 0.04 42.66
N GLU A 1026 0.14 0.97 41.71
CA GLU A 1026 -0.15 0.71 40.30
C GLU A 1026 0.70 1.56 39.35
N PHE A 1027 0.97 1.01 38.16
CA PHE A 1027 1.67 1.70 37.08
C PHE A 1027 1.04 1.35 35.72
N ALA A 1028 0.35 2.31 35.11
CA ALA A 1028 -0.09 2.21 33.73
C ALA A 1028 1.12 2.37 32.80
N THR A 1029 1.43 1.32 32.06
CA THR A 1029 2.66 1.23 31.26
C THR A 1029 2.54 1.90 29.89
N GLY A 1030 1.31 2.16 29.43
CA GLY A 1030 1.01 2.64 28.08
C GLY A 1030 0.97 1.54 27.01
N GLY A 1031 1.34 0.29 27.33
CA GLY A 1031 1.20 -0.85 26.41
C GLY A 1031 -0.23 -1.36 26.32
N MET A 1032 -0.60 -2.07 25.24
CA MET A 1032 -1.88 -2.79 25.17
C MET A 1032 -1.84 -4.04 26.06
N ASP A 1033 -2.82 -4.17 26.97
CA ASP A 1033 -2.96 -5.38 27.76
C ASP A 1033 -3.30 -6.58 26.87
N CYS A 1034 -2.65 -7.71 27.10
CA CYS A 1034 -2.88 -8.93 26.33
C CYS A 1034 -2.54 -10.17 27.15
N THR A 1035 -3.13 -11.31 26.78
CA THR A 1035 -2.74 -12.61 27.33
C THR A 1035 -1.30 -12.97 26.94
N ASP A 1036 -0.77 -14.03 27.56
CA ASP A 1036 0.36 -14.75 26.97
C ASP A 1036 -0.03 -15.35 25.59
N ALA A 1037 0.92 -15.97 24.91
CA ALA A 1037 0.72 -16.61 23.61
C ALA A 1037 -0.62 -17.40 23.57
N PRO A 1038 -1.51 -17.15 22.58
CA PRO A 1038 -1.27 -16.46 21.31
C PRO A 1038 -1.62 -14.96 21.30
N PHE A 1039 -1.49 -14.27 22.44
CA PHE A 1039 -1.55 -12.80 22.57
C PHE A 1039 -2.92 -12.19 22.20
N HIS A 1040 -3.97 -12.59 22.91
CA HIS A 1040 -5.29 -11.99 22.77
C HIS A 1040 -5.38 -10.68 23.58
N PRO A 1041 -5.94 -9.59 23.03
CA PRO A 1041 -6.01 -8.34 23.77
C PRO A 1041 -7.02 -8.40 24.94
N VAL A 1042 -6.65 -7.65 25.98
CA VAL A 1042 -7.33 -7.26 27.22
C VAL A 1042 -8.59 -6.38 27.07
N GLY A 1043 -9.83 -6.85 27.21
CA GLY A 1043 -10.99 -5.96 27.27
C GLY A 1043 -11.05 -5.10 28.56
N ALA A 1044 -11.81 -4.01 28.54
CA ALA A 1044 -12.04 -3.18 29.74
C ALA A 1044 -12.79 -3.93 30.85
N ASP A 1045 -13.56 -4.96 30.47
CA ASP A 1045 -14.22 -5.93 31.37
C ASP A 1045 -13.25 -6.96 31.98
N GLY A 1046 -11.99 -6.98 31.54
CA GLY A 1046 -10.97 -7.94 31.99
C GLY A 1046 -10.99 -9.26 31.21
N GLU A 1047 -11.89 -9.43 30.25
CA GLU A 1047 -11.99 -10.66 29.46
C GLU A 1047 -11.13 -10.57 28.19
N PRO A 1048 -10.42 -11.66 27.82
CA PRO A 1048 -9.61 -11.66 26.61
C PRO A 1048 -10.45 -11.80 25.35
N ASP A 1049 -10.16 -10.97 24.35
CA ASP A 1049 -10.77 -11.11 23.03
C ASP A 1049 -10.11 -12.24 22.21
N ARG A 1050 -10.72 -13.43 22.28
CA ARG A 1050 -10.23 -14.64 21.61
C ARG A 1050 -10.31 -14.64 20.08
N ALA A 1051 -10.98 -13.66 19.45
CA ALA A 1051 -10.99 -13.54 18.00
C ALA A 1051 -9.96 -12.53 17.46
N THR A 1052 -9.32 -11.77 18.35
CA THR A 1052 -8.26 -10.81 18.01
C THR A 1052 -6.92 -11.28 18.55
N HIS A 1053 -5.85 -11.08 17.79
CA HIS A 1053 -4.47 -11.27 18.23
C HIS A 1053 -3.73 -9.92 18.17
N VAL A 1054 -2.77 -9.68 19.04
CA VAL A 1054 -1.91 -8.50 19.02
C VAL A 1054 -0.44 -8.90 19.00
N LEU A 1055 0.34 -8.31 18.10
CA LEU A 1055 1.75 -8.65 17.96
C LEU A 1055 2.63 -7.46 17.57
N GLY A 1056 3.80 -7.36 18.21
CA GLY A 1056 4.79 -6.33 17.88
C GLY A 1056 4.62 -5.09 18.75
N ILE A 1057 4.83 -3.91 18.15
CA ILE A 1057 4.85 -2.63 18.86
C ILE A 1057 3.56 -2.35 19.67
N PRO A 1058 2.36 -2.73 19.22
CA PRO A 1058 1.15 -2.53 20.05
C PRO A 1058 1.21 -3.23 21.42
N SER A 1059 1.97 -4.33 21.54
CA SER A 1059 2.18 -5.03 22.83
C SER A 1059 3.47 -4.60 23.55
N GLU A 1060 4.19 -3.58 23.07
CA GLU A 1060 5.35 -3.03 23.79
C GLU A 1060 4.92 -2.45 25.14
N HIS A 1061 5.80 -2.48 26.16
CA HIS A 1061 5.56 -2.15 27.57
C HIS A 1061 4.67 -3.14 28.35
N THR A 1062 3.80 -3.91 27.71
CA THR A 1062 3.26 -5.16 28.27
C THR A 1062 4.29 -6.28 28.14
N ARG A 1063 4.92 -6.30 26.97
CA ARG A 1063 6.09 -7.09 26.64
C ARG A 1063 7.24 -6.16 26.30
N TRP A 1064 8.44 -6.51 26.73
CA TRP A 1064 9.62 -5.66 26.49
C TRP A 1064 10.33 -6.01 25.18
N PHE A 1065 10.69 -4.98 24.42
CA PHE A 1065 11.54 -5.08 23.22
C PHE A 1065 10.87 -5.83 22.05
N THR A 1066 9.61 -5.49 21.76
CA THR A 1066 8.83 -5.98 20.62
C THR A 1066 9.04 -5.17 19.33
N GLN A 1067 9.83 -4.10 19.39
CA GLN A 1067 10.27 -3.26 18.27
C GLN A 1067 11.20 -3.97 17.26
N VAL A 1068 11.55 -5.23 17.51
CA VAL A 1068 12.39 -6.03 16.60
C VAL A 1068 11.64 -6.31 15.30
N GLY A 1069 12.21 -5.83 14.19
CA GLY A 1069 11.66 -6.01 12.85
C GLY A 1069 12.08 -7.28 12.13
N SER A 1070 12.97 -8.12 12.69
CA SER A 1070 13.54 -9.28 11.98
C SER A 1070 13.83 -10.49 12.86
N GLY A 1071 13.91 -11.67 12.24
CA GLY A 1071 14.50 -12.86 12.84
C GLY A 1071 16.03 -12.91 12.68
N ARG A 1072 16.66 -13.87 13.36
CA ARG A 1072 18.05 -14.28 13.15
C ARG A 1072 18.09 -15.65 12.46
N PRO A 1073 19.05 -15.92 11.56
CA PRO A 1073 19.25 -17.25 11.02
C PRO A 1073 19.43 -18.32 12.10
N GLY A 1074 18.97 -19.53 11.82
CA GLY A 1074 19.05 -20.67 12.73
C GLY A 1074 17.85 -20.81 13.67
N PRO A 1075 18.05 -21.09 14.98
CA PRO A 1075 16.95 -21.34 15.90
C PRO A 1075 16.02 -20.14 16.06
N TRP A 1076 14.73 -20.42 16.22
CA TRP A 1076 13.74 -19.37 16.39
C TRP A 1076 13.93 -18.61 17.70
N GLY A 1077 14.19 -17.31 17.57
CA GLY A 1077 13.93 -16.34 18.62
C GLY A 1077 12.44 -16.05 18.76
N SER A 1078 12.10 -15.14 19.68
CA SER A 1078 10.71 -14.74 19.89
C SER A 1078 10.04 -14.12 18.67
N PHE A 1079 10.81 -13.49 17.77
CA PHE A 1079 10.25 -12.90 16.56
C PHE A 1079 9.42 -13.95 15.79
N THR A 1080 10.04 -15.09 15.49
CA THR A 1080 9.40 -16.20 14.78
C THR A 1080 8.47 -17.01 15.68
N LYS A 1081 8.86 -17.30 16.94
CA LYS A 1081 8.03 -18.10 17.87
C LYS A 1081 6.68 -17.45 18.17
N ASP A 1082 6.66 -16.14 18.39
CA ASP A 1082 5.40 -15.44 18.70
C ASP A 1082 4.47 -15.43 17.48
N ALA A 1083 5.04 -15.26 16.28
CA ALA A 1083 4.28 -15.32 15.03
C ALA A 1083 3.74 -16.73 14.76
N ASP A 1084 4.54 -17.75 15.07
CA ASP A 1084 4.17 -19.16 14.98
C ASP A 1084 3.04 -19.55 15.93
N ALA A 1085 3.02 -18.99 17.15
CA ALA A 1085 1.93 -19.22 18.11
C ALA A 1085 0.58 -18.68 17.58
N ILE A 1086 0.58 -17.49 16.98
CA ILE A 1086 -0.62 -16.92 16.36
C ILE A 1086 -1.03 -17.74 15.13
N ALA A 1087 -0.07 -18.09 14.26
CA ALA A 1087 -0.35 -18.93 13.10
C ALA A 1087 -0.96 -20.28 13.49
N SER A 1088 -0.44 -20.92 14.55
CA SER A 1088 -0.97 -22.18 15.10
C SER A 1088 -2.39 -22.00 15.66
N ALA A 1089 -2.68 -20.90 16.34
CA ALA A 1089 -4.02 -20.60 16.83
C ALA A 1089 -5.04 -20.38 15.68
N LEU A 1090 -4.61 -19.71 14.60
CA LEU A 1090 -5.41 -19.53 13.40
C LEU A 1090 -5.68 -20.86 12.68
N MET A 1091 -4.68 -21.76 12.64
CA MET A 1091 -4.85 -23.12 12.12
C MET A 1091 -5.85 -23.93 12.95
N GLY A 1092 -5.76 -23.88 14.28
CA GLY A 1092 -6.74 -24.55 15.15
C GLY A 1092 -8.16 -23.99 15.01
N ALA A 1093 -8.33 -22.72 14.63
CA ALA A 1093 -9.64 -22.15 14.29
C ALA A 1093 -10.14 -22.58 12.89
N ALA A 1094 -9.28 -23.19 12.08
CA ALA A 1094 -9.56 -23.70 10.74
C ALA A 1094 -9.72 -25.23 10.68
N GLU A 1095 -9.67 -25.93 11.81
CA GLU A 1095 -10.08 -27.34 11.95
C GLU A 1095 -11.59 -27.44 12.21
#